data_AF-A0A817PG22-F1
#
_entry.id   AF-A0A817PG22-F1
#
_cell.length_a   1.000
_cell.length_b   1.000
_cell.length_c   1.000
_cell.angle_alpha   90.00
_cell.angle_beta   90.00
_cell.angle_gamma   90.00
#
_symmetry.space_group_name_H-M   'P 1'
#
loop_
_entity.id
_entity.type
_entity.pdbx_description
1 polymer ?
#
loop_
_entity_poly.entity_id
_entity_poly.type
_entity_poly.pdbx_seq_one_letter_code
_entity_poly.pdbx_strand_id
1 'polypeptide(L)'
;MDVNTHPDIVIDTHTPYFSWQLANEYDDGGHLVRGIQQVGYHILVHDAVTSQLMWNSDYVSSSSCSHILYAGARFTSDTRYTVTIRYYTTEHESQWYTANFRTALFSLNDWTGQWIGSDEINMNQLRTVVNLKSITIQSATVFISGIGYYQLYIEGQLIDPSRRLDVGWTTYQQRTLYASYDLIKVINTTSQQIGIGIVLGQGWYNRQQWAISLGAHTVLAEKYGPPRALMQLNIQYVDGSVQSIVTDSSWLGREGEHRFDSVYMGTTMDLRATLPCWSCVNFTKSNSLWINASTLSSPVNFTAGGQFSLQTMDPIRIGPDALHIATSGHSDLLAGVQGASLTDGGVLKPISQDFVNGQVFDLGQNFAGWCKLSSLNATKSTAIQLRYAELRYSRGENGIDFAGLYYENLDSIAVMDTVILNGTGNETFEPLFTSHGFRYLLVNGYNNINQNDVECYNAHSETTLIGNFSSSSIVLNQIQHNILWSQLSNAMSLPNGCPQRNDRTGWMGDAGLSVDEALYNFDYVNFYLNFLTMIKDNQTPDGAVSDTVPFMTGFIPADPNWGTAYVIITWYLYEHTGDVTIIEKYYTGIQAWIDFLISEYKKSGLANIYYHWGDWAPVQQVKNNSLVSSYAFLHDVYTFISMSELLNRTDNVQKYSQVYQQLTEEWHNVFYNSTVNGYADGSQSANVLSLALSNVVPESLRPTVLNSLVNSIVNIDYFTGGIISVAAVYPLLSKEGYHDLALRLALSTSYPSYGYMFNNPIQNATTTWEQWNSLPTKARSSLNHHMFNSIGAWFYRYLAGIELNALNTITIHPRMFYTADLLNYIEAEVVTIKGKVRVQWTRISVDSMVLSVAIPNNMNANVLFDPLIKKGQCLKLMCDGEIFSMRQYQNDELRLITDVRGVSDLTENHITGTISVRVKSGEYMFTAYWQ
;
A
#
# COMPACT_ATOMS: atom_id res chain seq x y z
N MET A 1 14.02 2.04 -0.63
CA MET A 1 14.47 0.87 -1.39
C MET A 1 15.52 0.14 -0.59
N ASP A 2 15.25 -1.13 -0.29
CA ASP A 2 16.19 -2.05 0.36
C ASP A 2 17.06 -2.72 -0.72
N VAL A 3 18.38 -2.75 -0.50
CA VAL A 3 19.37 -3.36 -1.40
C VAL A 3 19.22 -4.87 -1.54
N ASN A 4 18.56 -5.53 -0.58
CA ASN A 4 18.33 -6.98 -0.61
C ASN A 4 17.18 -7.36 -1.53
N THR A 5 16.16 -6.51 -1.63
CA THR A 5 14.98 -6.74 -2.50
C THR A 5 15.14 -6.04 -3.85
N HIS A 6 15.94 -4.98 -3.93
CA HIS A 6 16.17 -4.20 -5.16
C HIS A 6 17.66 -4.21 -5.53
N PRO A 7 18.15 -5.18 -6.32
CA PRO A 7 19.57 -5.25 -6.69
C PRO A 7 20.02 -4.12 -7.63
N ASP A 8 19.09 -3.48 -8.34
CA ASP A 8 19.34 -2.44 -9.34
C ASP A 8 18.71 -1.08 -8.93
N ILE A 9 19.05 -0.57 -7.73
CA ILE A 9 18.52 0.70 -7.20
C ILE A 9 18.84 1.89 -8.11
N VAL A 10 17.81 2.62 -8.53
CA VAL A 10 17.93 3.90 -9.25
C VAL A 10 17.37 5.04 -8.39
N ILE A 11 18.12 6.12 -8.22
CA ILE A 11 17.69 7.30 -7.46
C ILE A 11 17.60 8.55 -8.32
N ASP A 12 16.57 9.36 -8.09
CA ASP A 12 16.32 10.63 -8.78
C ASP A 12 16.58 11.84 -7.85
N THR A 13 17.74 11.83 -7.20
CA THR A 13 18.21 12.93 -6.35
C THR A 13 19.74 13.01 -6.33
N HIS A 14 20.25 14.23 -6.20
CA HIS A 14 21.69 14.47 -6.02
C HIS A 14 22.18 14.21 -4.59
N THR A 15 21.28 14.19 -3.62
CA THR A 15 21.57 14.11 -2.19
C THR A 15 20.60 13.13 -1.52
N PRO A 16 20.80 11.81 -1.69
CA PRO A 16 19.93 10.82 -1.08
C PRO A 16 20.19 10.71 0.43
N TYR A 17 19.34 9.90 1.07
CA TYR A 17 19.52 9.47 2.45
C TYR A 17 19.99 8.02 2.50
N PHE A 18 20.82 7.69 3.49
CA PHE A 18 21.24 6.31 3.78
C PHE A 18 20.69 5.84 5.13
N SER A 19 20.29 4.58 5.18
CA SER A 19 19.80 3.90 6.38
C SER A 19 20.36 2.48 6.44
N TRP A 20 20.55 1.94 7.63
CA TRP A 20 21.01 0.57 7.85
C TRP A 20 20.46 -0.01 9.15
N GLN A 21 20.28 -1.33 9.16
CA GLN A 21 19.95 -2.09 10.36
C GLN A 21 21.24 -2.59 11.03
N LEU A 22 21.25 -2.61 12.36
CA LEU A 22 22.37 -3.17 13.12
C LEU A 22 22.21 -4.69 13.22
N ALA A 23 23.31 -5.43 13.07
CA ALA A 23 23.31 -6.87 13.24
C ALA A 23 23.05 -7.27 14.70
N ASN A 24 22.48 -8.46 14.89
CA ASN A 24 22.39 -9.09 16.20
C ASN A 24 23.80 -9.48 16.70
N GLU A 25 23.99 -9.38 18.01
CA GLU A 25 25.24 -9.72 18.67
C GLU A 25 24.98 -10.83 19.69
N TYR A 26 25.91 -11.77 19.83
CA TYR A 26 25.78 -12.91 20.73
C TYR A 26 26.95 -12.94 21.71
N ASP A 27 26.68 -13.29 22.96
CA ASP A 27 27.72 -13.56 23.94
C ASP A 27 28.42 -14.91 23.69
N ASP A 28 29.48 -15.20 24.45
CA ASP A 28 30.24 -16.47 24.33
C ASP A 28 29.38 -17.73 24.58
N GLY A 29 28.21 -17.57 25.22
CA GLY A 29 27.23 -18.63 25.44
C GLY A 29 26.20 -18.77 24.32
N GLY A 30 26.26 -17.93 23.29
CA GLY A 30 25.31 -17.92 22.17
C GLY A 30 23.99 -17.21 22.47
N HIS A 31 23.90 -16.42 23.54
CA HIS A 31 22.70 -15.64 23.87
C HIS A 31 22.75 -14.26 23.24
N LEU A 32 21.60 -13.76 22.77
CA LEU A 32 21.51 -12.42 22.20
C LEU A 32 21.86 -11.36 23.25
N VAL A 33 22.80 -10.48 22.92
CA VAL A 33 23.20 -9.40 23.81
C VAL A 33 22.13 -8.32 23.84
N ARG A 34 21.65 -8.00 25.05
CA ARG A 34 20.65 -6.94 25.27
C ARG A 34 21.29 -5.56 25.38
N GLY A 35 20.58 -4.56 24.88
CA GLY A 35 20.87 -3.14 25.05
C GLY A 35 21.95 -2.58 24.14
N ILE A 36 22.17 -3.20 22.98
CA ILE A 36 23.07 -2.71 21.93
C ILE A 36 22.56 -1.39 21.36
N GLN A 37 23.42 -0.39 21.36
CA GLN A 37 23.17 0.93 20.78
C GLN A 37 24.30 1.33 19.85
N GLN A 38 23.96 2.04 18.78
CA GLN A 38 24.97 2.67 17.93
C GLN A 38 25.59 3.86 18.67
N VAL A 39 26.90 3.99 18.61
CA VAL A 39 27.66 5.13 19.14
C VAL A 39 28.34 5.94 18.04
N GLY A 40 28.52 5.38 16.84
CA GLY A 40 28.97 6.13 15.68
C GLY A 40 28.88 5.37 14.37
N TYR A 41 29.22 6.05 13.28
CA TYR A 41 29.29 5.46 11.94
C TYR A 41 30.37 6.11 11.07
N HIS A 42 30.67 5.46 9.94
CA HIS A 42 31.57 5.95 8.90
C HIS A 42 31.04 5.51 7.53
N ILE A 43 30.80 6.47 6.63
CA ILE A 43 30.29 6.24 5.28
C ILE A 43 31.32 6.73 4.26
N LEU A 44 31.57 5.91 3.24
CA LEU A 44 32.32 6.28 2.05
C LEU A 44 31.42 6.11 0.82
N VAL A 45 31.48 7.04 -0.11
CA VAL A 45 30.81 6.94 -1.41
C VAL A 45 31.84 7.16 -2.51
N HIS A 46 31.89 6.24 -3.47
CA HIS A 46 32.77 6.32 -4.62
C HIS A 46 31.98 6.26 -5.91
N ASP A 47 32.45 6.96 -6.94
CA ASP A 47 32.08 6.66 -8.32
C ASP A 47 32.57 5.25 -8.68
N ALA A 48 31.65 4.39 -9.11
CA ALA A 48 31.94 2.96 -9.28
C ALA A 48 32.85 2.66 -10.47
N VAL A 49 33.03 3.60 -11.40
CA VAL A 49 33.85 3.40 -12.61
C VAL A 49 35.23 4.03 -12.42
N THR A 50 35.28 5.29 -12.01
CA THR A 50 36.53 6.04 -11.85
C THR A 50 37.21 5.80 -10.50
N SER A 51 36.50 5.18 -9.55
CA SER A 51 36.92 5.04 -8.15
C SER A 51 37.16 6.38 -7.45
N GLN A 52 36.63 7.49 -8.00
CA GLN A 52 36.72 8.80 -7.37
C GLN A 52 35.94 8.80 -6.06
N LEU A 53 36.57 9.23 -4.96
CA LEU A 53 35.89 9.45 -3.69
C LEU A 53 34.96 10.66 -3.80
N MET A 54 33.66 10.43 -3.68
CA MET A 54 32.60 11.43 -3.75
C MET A 54 32.26 11.99 -2.37
N TRP A 55 32.36 11.14 -1.35
CA TRP A 55 32.11 11.50 0.04
C TRP A 55 32.86 10.60 1.01
N ASN A 56 33.37 11.19 2.08
CA ASN A 56 33.83 10.52 3.28
C ASN A 56 33.21 11.27 4.46
N SER A 57 32.43 10.59 5.29
CA SER A 57 31.84 11.21 6.49
C SER A 57 32.84 11.39 7.63
N ASP A 58 34.02 10.77 7.52
CA ASP A 58 34.88 10.40 8.66
C ASP A 58 34.09 9.62 9.72
N TYR A 59 34.70 9.40 10.90
CA TYR A 59 33.97 8.90 12.05
C TYR A 59 33.01 9.97 12.56
N VAL A 60 31.71 9.64 12.60
CA VAL A 60 30.67 10.49 13.18
C VAL A 60 30.17 9.84 14.47
N SER A 61 30.36 10.52 15.60
CA SER A 61 29.79 10.12 16.90
C SER A 61 28.29 10.39 16.90
N SER A 62 27.47 9.38 16.63
CA SER A 62 26.02 9.49 16.54
C SER A 62 25.33 8.14 16.71
N SER A 63 24.18 8.15 17.38
CA SER A 63 23.29 7.00 17.47
C SER A 63 22.33 6.86 16.28
N SER A 64 22.32 7.81 15.33
CA SER A 64 21.41 7.74 14.17
C SER A 64 21.89 6.71 13.13
N CYS A 65 21.02 5.78 12.77
CA CYS A 65 21.28 4.75 11.74
C CYS A 65 20.27 4.79 10.58
N SER A 66 19.41 5.80 10.54
CA SER A 66 18.41 5.99 9.50
C SER A 66 18.37 7.45 9.03
N HIS A 67 17.98 7.64 7.77
CA HIS A 67 17.82 8.94 7.12
C HIS A 67 19.07 9.84 7.23
N ILE A 68 20.26 9.26 7.04
CA ILE A 68 21.52 10.01 7.04
C ILE A 68 21.70 10.70 5.68
N LEU A 69 21.60 12.03 5.67
CA LEU A 69 21.74 12.84 4.45
C LEU A 69 23.16 12.73 3.89
N TYR A 70 23.25 12.44 2.59
CA TYR A 70 24.49 12.52 1.84
C TYR A 70 25.02 13.96 1.81
N ALA A 71 26.26 14.17 2.28
CA ALA A 71 26.90 15.48 2.39
C ALA A 71 28.12 15.66 1.47
N GLY A 72 28.28 14.80 0.46
CA GLY A 72 29.39 14.87 -0.49
C GLY A 72 29.12 15.71 -1.74
N ALA A 73 29.97 15.52 -2.76
CA ALA A 73 29.80 16.18 -4.05
C ALA A 73 28.51 15.71 -4.74
N ARG A 74 27.78 16.63 -5.38
CA ARG A 74 26.50 16.32 -6.06
C ARG A 74 26.71 15.20 -7.08
N PHE A 75 25.82 14.21 -7.07
CA PHE A 75 25.84 13.17 -8.09
C PHE A 75 25.49 13.70 -9.47
N THR A 76 25.96 13.01 -10.50
CA THR A 76 25.69 13.28 -11.92
C THR A 76 24.67 12.28 -12.46
N SER A 77 23.99 12.63 -13.54
CA SER A 77 23.00 11.76 -14.19
C SER A 77 23.65 10.48 -14.74
N ASP A 78 22.91 9.38 -14.77
CA ASP A 78 23.34 8.08 -15.32
C ASP A 78 24.72 7.61 -14.85
N THR A 79 24.96 7.70 -13.54
CA THR A 79 26.25 7.34 -12.93
C THR A 79 26.05 6.28 -11.86
N ARG A 80 26.94 5.28 -11.83
CA ARG A 80 26.96 4.23 -10.78
C ARG A 80 27.83 4.67 -9.62
N TYR A 81 27.34 4.45 -8.41
CA TYR A 81 28.06 4.74 -7.18
C TYR A 81 28.07 3.51 -6.27
N THR A 82 29.17 3.37 -5.54
CA THR A 82 29.32 2.38 -4.48
C THR A 82 29.34 3.10 -3.14
N VAL A 83 28.44 2.71 -2.24
CA VAL A 83 28.44 3.17 -0.85
C VAL A 83 28.99 2.06 0.04
N THR A 84 29.90 2.42 0.95
CA THR A 84 30.35 1.52 2.02
C THR A 84 30.07 2.14 3.38
N ILE A 85 29.51 1.35 4.28
CA ILE A 85 29.08 1.78 5.61
C ILE A 85 29.73 0.90 6.66
N ARG A 86 30.22 1.54 7.72
CA ARG A 86 30.66 0.90 8.96
C ARG A 86 29.96 1.59 10.13
N TYR A 87 29.54 0.83 11.12
CA TYR A 87 28.97 1.36 12.34
C TYR A 87 29.72 0.84 13.57
N TYR A 88 29.55 1.53 14.68
CA TYR A 88 30.19 1.25 15.96
C TYR A 88 29.08 1.14 16.98
N THR A 89 29.04 0.05 17.73
CA THR A 89 28.10 -0.16 18.83
C THR A 89 28.81 -0.01 20.18
N THR A 90 28.05 -0.12 21.26
CA THR A 90 28.58 -0.16 22.63
C THR A 90 29.49 -1.37 22.90
N GLU A 91 29.44 -2.41 22.06
CA GLU A 91 30.13 -3.68 22.27
C GLU A 91 31.16 -3.98 21.18
N HIS A 92 30.90 -3.59 19.92
CA HIS A 92 31.78 -3.91 18.80
C HIS A 92 31.85 -2.83 17.73
N GLU A 93 32.88 -2.96 16.89
CA GLU A 93 33.02 -2.23 15.63
C GLU A 93 32.64 -3.17 14.48
N SER A 94 31.71 -2.75 13.61
CA SER A 94 31.23 -3.61 12.53
C SER A 94 32.29 -3.82 11.46
N GLN A 95 32.09 -4.81 10.59
CA GLN A 95 32.76 -4.85 9.29
C GLN A 95 32.22 -3.74 8.36
N TRP A 96 32.88 -3.53 7.22
CA TRP A 96 32.36 -2.68 6.15
C TRP A 96 31.28 -3.43 5.36
N TYR A 97 30.12 -2.81 5.23
CA TYR A 97 29.03 -3.24 4.35
C TYR A 97 29.09 -2.44 3.06
N THR A 98 28.80 -3.06 1.92
CA THR A 98 28.88 -2.41 0.60
C THR A 98 27.57 -2.57 -0.14
N ALA A 99 27.09 -1.49 -0.76
CA ALA A 99 25.97 -1.51 -1.68
C ALA A 99 26.27 -0.65 -2.91
N ASN A 100 25.58 -0.92 -4.01
CA ASN A 100 25.68 -0.14 -5.24
C ASN A 100 24.32 0.46 -5.57
N PHE A 101 24.34 1.66 -6.15
CA PHE A 101 23.17 2.30 -6.71
C PHE A 101 23.57 3.09 -7.94
N ARG A 102 22.58 3.58 -8.67
CA ARG A 102 22.77 4.42 -9.84
C ARG A 102 21.83 5.61 -9.81
N THR A 103 22.21 6.66 -10.51
CA THR A 103 21.38 7.85 -10.65
C THR A 103 20.52 7.80 -11.90
N ALA A 104 19.39 8.49 -11.81
CA ALA A 104 18.46 8.70 -12.91
C ALA A 104 18.99 9.78 -13.88
N LEU A 105 18.16 10.18 -14.83
CA LEU A 105 18.37 11.38 -15.63
C LEU A 105 17.67 12.55 -14.91
N PHE A 106 18.45 13.43 -14.28
CA PHE A 106 17.92 14.47 -13.39
C PHE A 106 17.21 15.62 -14.12
N SER A 107 17.56 15.88 -15.38
CA SER A 107 16.97 16.98 -16.13
C SER A 107 16.54 16.58 -17.53
N LEU A 108 15.60 17.34 -18.09
CA LEU A 108 15.18 17.17 -19.48
C LEU A 108 16.34 17.35 -20.48
N ASN A 109 17.36 18.14 -20.13
CA ASN A 109 18.54 18.33 -20.99
C ASN A 109 19.45 17.08 -21.05
N ASP A 110 19.26 16.13 -20.13
CA ASP A 110 20.00 14.86 -20.14
C ASP A 110 19.39 13.86 -21.15
N TRP A 111 18.18 14.16 -21.64
CA TRP A 111 17.51 13.41 -22.70
C TRP A 111 17.83 14.00 -24.06
N THR A 112 18.20 13.15 -25.01
CA THR A 112 18.42 13.53 -26.41
C THR A 112 17.44 12.87 -27.37
N GLY A 113 16.56 12.00 -26.86
CA GLY A 113 15.50 11.35 -27.63
C GLY A 113 14.27 12.22 -27.85
N GLN A 114 13.40 11.74 -28.74
CA GLN A 114 12.12 12.35 -29.07
C GLN A 114 10.99 11.40 -28.71
N TRP A 115 9.84 11.96 -28.34
CA TRP A 115 8.60 11.20 -28.22
C TRP A 115 8.18 10.72 -29.61
N ILE A 116 7.94 9.42 -29.77
CA ILE A 116 7.54 8.82 -31.04
C ILE A 116 6.26 7.98 -30.90
N GLY A 117 5.46 7.94 -31.96
CA GLY A 117 4.22 7.18 -32.05
C GLY A 117 3.50 7.46 -33.37
N SER A 118 2.18 7.34 -33.40
CA SER A 118 1.37 7.69 -34.58
C SER A 118 -0.03 8.17 -34.19
N ASP A 119 -0.50 9.22 -34.85
CA ASP A 119 -1.90 9.65 -34.83
C ASP A 119 -2.74 8.99 -35.96
N GLU A 120 -2.09 8.33 -36.91
CA GLU A 120 -2.75 7.79 -38.12
C GLU A 120 -3.17 6.33 -37.98
N ILE A 121 -2.39 5.55 -37.24
CA ILE A 121 -2.61 4.12 -37.01
C ILE A 121 -2.46 3.79 -35.52
N ASN A 122 -2.99 2.64 -35.09
CA ASN A 122 -2.69 2.08 -33.78
C ASN A 122 -1.26 1.49 -33.75
N MET A 123 -0.25 2.38 -33.71
CA MET A 123 1.16 2.02 -33.70
C MET A 123 1.58 1.46 -32.33
N ASN A 124 1.30 0.18 -32.12
CA ASN A 124 1.55 -0.52 -30.87
C ASN A 124 2.85 -1.35 -30.88
N GLN A 125 3.55 -1.48 -32.00
CA GLN A 125 4.87 -2.11 -32.10
C GLN A 125 5.83 -1.14 -32.77
N LEU A 126 6.90 -0.77 -32.07
CA LEU A 126 7.98 0.12 -32.52
C LEU A 126 9.30 -0.64 -32.50
N ARG A 127 10.09 -0.61 -33.58
CA ARG A 127 11.40 -1.25 -33.64
C ARG A 127 12.48 -0.37 -34.24
N THR A 128 13.72 -0.66 -33.87
CA THR A 128 14.91 -0.18 -34.57
C THR A 128 16.02 -1.23 -34.54
N VAL A 129 16.99 -1.10 -35.45
CA VAL A 129 18.24 -1.86 -35.45
C VAL A 129 19.38 -0.86 -35.55
N VAL A 130 20.31 -0.91 -34.60
CA VAL A 130 21.38 0.07 -34.45
C VAL A 130 22.74 -0.59 -34.46
N ASN A 131 23.69 0.04 -35.16
CA ASN A 131 25.09 -0.40 -35.13
C ASN A 131 25.76 0.05 -33.84
N LEU A 132 26.48 -0.88 -33.21
CA LEU A 132 27.29 -0.66 -32.02
C LEU A 132 28.76 -0.45 -32.40
N LYS A 133 29.52 0.26 -31.56
CA LYS A 133 30.98 0.28 -31.70
C LYS A 133 31.53 -1.15 -31.53
N SER A 134 32.57 -1.48 -32.30
CA SER A 134 33.29 -2.76 -32.16
C SER A 134 34.22 -2.75 -30.94
N ILE A 135 33.67 -2.43 -29.78
CA ILE A 135 34.34 -2.32 -28.48
C ILE A 135 33.46 -3.03 -27.46
N THR A 136 34.05 -3.71 -26.48
CA THR A 136 33.30 -4.40 -25.44
C THR A 136 32.47 -3.41 -24.62
N ILE A 137 31.20 -3.72 -24.42
CA ILE A 137 30.30 -2.96 -23.55
C ILE A 137 30.69 -3.19 -22.08
N GLN A 138 30.89 -2.10 -21.35
CA GLN A 138 31.15 -2.10 -19.91
C GLN A 138 29.83 -1.97 -19.11
N SER A 139 28.93 -1.09 -19.54
CA SER A 139 27.61 -0.90 -18.94
C SER A 139 26.58 -0.53 -20.01
N ALA A 140 25.32 -0.92 -19.80
CA ALA A 140 24.22 -0.60 -20.70
C ALA A 140 22.98 -0.33 -19.87
N THR A 141 22.44 0.87 -19.99
CA THR A 141 21.35 1.35 -19.15
C THR A 141 20.31 2.04 -20.00
N VAL A 142 19.06 1.57 -19.91
CA VAL A 142 17.94 2.17 -20.66
C VAL A 142 17.06 2.96 -19.71
N PHE A 143 16.68 4.16 -20.13
CA PHE A 143 15.63 4.97 -19.54
C PHE A 143 14.47 5.00 -20.53
N ILE A 144 13.27 4.69 -20.09
CA ILE A 144 12.12 4.53 -20.99
C ILE A 144 10.83 5.00 -20.32
N SER A 145 10.03 5.70 -21.10
CA SER A 145 8.64 6.01 -20.78
C SER A 145 7.80 5.69 -22.00
N GLY A 146 6.97 4.66 -21.90
CA GLY A 146 5.85 4.45 -22.81
C GLY A 146 4.56 4.84 -22.11
N ILE A 147 3.97 5.97 -22.50
CA ILE A 147 2.78 6.50 -21.84
C ILE A 147 1.53 5.86 -22.43
N GLY A 148 0.62 5.49 -21.53
CA GLY A 148 -0.35 4.42 -21.75
C GLY A 148 0.12 3.24 -20.93
N TYR A 149 0.76 2.26 -21.57
CA TYR A 149 1.66 1.29 -20.95
C TYR A 149 2.72 0.83 -21.98
N TYR A 150 3.79 0.15 -21.56
CA TYR A 150 4.73 -0.46 -22.51
C TYR A 150 5.31 -1.80 -22.06
N GLN A 151 5.91 -2.49 -23.03
CA GLN A 151 6.86 -3.58 -22.83
C GLN A 151 8.09 -3.37 -23.70
N LEU A 152 9.29 -3.59 -23.14
CA LEU A 152 10.56 -3.42 -23.83
C LEU A 152 11.12 -4.79 -24.26
N TYR A 153 11.60 -4.87 -25.49
CA TYR A 153 12.25 -6.06 -26.04
C TYR A 153 13.65 -5.73 -26.55
N ILE A 154 14.60 -6.62 -26.26
CA ILE A 154 15.96 -6.59 -26.79
C ILE A 154 16.23 -7.94 -27.47
N GLU A 155 16.55 -7.95 -28.76
CA GLU A 155 16.76 -9.18 -29.53
C GLU A 155 15.64 -10.22 -29.39
N GLY A 156 14.38 -9.76 -29.35
CA GLY A 156 13.21 -10.63 -29.19
C GLY A 156 12.93 -11.09 -27.76
N GLN A 157 13.82 -10.80 -26.79
CA GLN A 157 13.60 -11.10 -25.38
C GLN A 157 12.86 -9.95 -24.70
N LEU A 158 11.74 -10.26 -24.02
CA LEU A 158 11.03 -9.32 -23.14
C LEU A 158 11.93 -8.99 -21.94
N ILE A 159 12.17 -7.70 -21.71
CA ILE A 159 12.92 -7.20 -20.56
C ILE A 159 12.00 -7.19 -19.34
N ASP A 160 12.45 -7.87 -18.28
CA ASP A 160 11.75 -7.97 -17.00
C ASP A 160 10.28 -8.42 -17.15
N PRO A 161 10.04 -9.71 -17.46
CA PRO A 161 8.69 -10.20 -17.75
C PRO A 161 7.75 -10.11 -16.55
N SER A 162 8.24 -10.03 -15.31
CA SER A 162 7.36 -9.85 -14.15
C SER A 162 6.86 -8.42 -14.01
N ARG A 163 7.58 -7.41 -14.52
CA ARG A 163 7.14 -6.00 -14.52
C ARG A 163 6.09 -5.74 -15.59
N ARG A 164 4.94 -5.21 -15.19
CA ARG A 164 3.74 -5.03 -16.04
C ARG A 164 3.09 -3.68 -15.81
N LEU A 165 2.18 -3.29 -16.70
CA LEU A 165 1.35 -2.08 -16.57
C LEU A 165 2.18 -0.84 -16.19
N ASP A 166 3.28 -0.66 -16.91
CA ASP A 166 4.31 0.33 -16.60
C ASP A 166 4.32 1.41 -17.69
N VAL A 167 4.59 2.69 -17.40
CA VAL A 167 4.78 3.28 -16.07
C VAL A 167 3.45 3.53 -15.34
N GLY A 168 3.54 3.75 -14.03
CA GLY A 168 2.40 4.03 -13.15
C GLY A 168 1.59 5.27 -13.57
N TRP A 169 0.32 5.26 -13.16
CA TRP A 169 -0.64 6.29 -13.53
C TRP A 169 -0.45 7.57 -12.71
N THR A 170 -0.45 8.71 -13.41
CA THR A 170 -0.29 10.06 -12.86
C THR A 170 -1.15 11.05 -13.65
N THR A 171 -1.25 12.30 -13.20
CA THR A 171 -1.77 13.40 -14.02
C THR A 171 -0.70 13.79 -15.05
N TYR A 172 -0.70 13.16 -16.22
CA TYR A 172 0.39 13.20 -17.21
C TYR A 172 0.92 14.60 -17.55
N GLN A 173 0.04 15.62 -17.59
CA GLN A 173 0.45 17.01 -17.84
C GLN A 173 1.26 17.63 -16.69
N GLN A 174 0.99 17.25 -15.44
CA GLN A 174 1.71 17.71 -14.25
C GLN A 174 2.92 16.85 -13.95
N ARG A 175 2.80 15.53 -14.18
CA ARG A 175 3.89 14.59 -13.99
C ARG A 175 3.74 13.43 -14.96
N THR A 176 4.81 13.13 -15.69
CA THR A 176 4.93 11.87 -16.42
C THR A 176 6.13 11.12 -15.85
N LEU A 177 5.99 9.81 -15.67
CA LEU A 177 7.03 8.97 -15.11
C LEU A 177 7.87 8.30 -16.21
N TYR A 178 9.11 7.94 -15.88
CA TYR A 178 9.92 7.00 -16.66
C TYR A 178 10.52 5.92 -15.76
N ALA A 179 10.84 4.79 -16.38
CA ALA A 179 11.49 3.65 -15.74
C ALA A 179 12.93 3.53 -16.20
N SER A 180 13.69 2.68 -15.52
CA SER A 180 15.00 2.29 -15.99
C SER A 180 15.35 0.84 -15.71
N TYR A 181 16.20 0.27 -16.57
CA TYR A 181 16.70 -1.10 -16.49
C TYR A 181 18.22 -1.14 -16.71
N ASP A 182 18.89 -2.03 -15.99
CA ASP A 182 20.26 -2.44 -16.32
C ASP A 182 20.22 -3.58 -17.36
N LEU A 183 20.70 -3.30 -18.57
CA LEU A 183 20.66 -4.24 -19.68
C LEU A 183 21.95 -5.03 -19.86
N ILE A 184 22.98 -4.81 -19.02
CA ILE A 184 24.29 -5.44 -19.21
C ILE A 184 24.23 -6.97 -19.14
N LYS A 185 23.29 -7.52 -18.37
CA LYS A 185 23.08 -8.97 -18.23
C LYS A 185 22.30 -9.60 -19.39
N VAL A 186 21.67 -8.79 -20.24
CA VAL A 186 20.80 -9.23 -21.33
C VAL A 186 21.45 -9.03 -22.70
N ILE A 187 22.23 -7.97 -22.87
CA ILE A 187 22.88 -7.64 -24.15
C ILE A 187 24.15 -8.48 -24.35
N ASN A 188 24.36 -8.97 -25.58
CA ASN A 188 25.67 -9.49 -25.98
C ASN A 188 26.69 -8.35 -26.06
N THR A 189 27.63 -8.33 -25.11
CA THR A 189 28.63 -7.28 -24.93
C THR A 189 29.65 -7.16 -26.06
N THR A 190 29.64 -8.08 -27.02
CA THR A 190 30.55 -8.10 -28.19
C THR A 190 29.83 -7.91 -29.53
N SER A 191 28.49 -7.80 -29.52
CA SER A 191 27.71 -7.63 -30.75
C SER A 191 28.02 -6.31 -31.45
N GLN A 192 27.98 -6.30 -32.78
CA GLN A 192 28.14 -5.10 -33.59
C GLN A 192 26.80 -4.44 -33.95
N GLN A 193 25.68 -5.10 -33.64
CA GLN A 193 24.33 -4.60 -33.86
C GLN A 193 23.43 -4.98 -32.70
N ILE A 194 22.40 -4.18 -32.47
CA ILE A 194 21.34 -4.47 -31.51
C ILE A 194 19.97 -4.15 -32.10
N GLY A 195 19.03 -5.07 -31.93
CA GLY A 195 17.62 -4.95 -32.23
C GLY A 195 16.84 -4.59 -30.97
N ILE A 196 16.04 -3.53 -31.06
CA ILE A 196 15.24 -3.01 -29.95
C ILE A 196 13.79 -2.94 -30.40
N GLY A 197 12.86 -3.37 -29.55
CA GLY A 197 11.42 -3.29 -29.75
C GLY A 197 10.70 -2.70 -28.56
N ILE A 198 9.65 -1.93 -28.80
CA ILE A 198 8.74 -1.43 -27.77
C ILE A 198 7.32 -1.80 -28.20
N VAL A 199 6.57 -2.44 -27.31
CA VAL A 199 5.12 -2.61 -27.46
C VAL A 199 4.44 -1.53 -26.63
N LEU A 200 3.45 -0.83 -27.20
CA LEU A 200 2.68 0.22 -26.52
C LEU A 200 1.22 -0.20 -26.31
N GLY A 201 0.68 0.11 -25.13
CA GLY A 201 -0.73 -0.01 -24.77
C GLY A 201 -1.40 1.36 -24.60
N GLN A 202 -2.73 1.40 -24.67
CA GLN A 202 -3.54 2.60 -24.43
C GLN A 202 -3.47 3.06 -22.97
N GLY A 203 -3.52 2.10 -22.04
CA GLY A 203 -3.47 2.32 -20.59
C GLY A 203 -4.42 3.44 -20.12
N TRP A 204 -3.96 4.21 -19.13
CA TRP A 204 -4.72 5.35 -18.60
C TRP A 204 -4.60 6.64 -19.44
N TYR A 205 -3.69 6.66 -20.42
CA TYR A 205 -3.40 7.82 -21.28
C TYR A 205 -4.44 8.02 -22.40
N ASN A 206 -4.97 6.91 -22.95
CA ASN A 206 -6.03 6.95 -23.96
C ASN A 206 -7.20 6.07 -23.54
N ARG A 207 -8.02 6.59 -22.61
CA ARG A 207 -9.12 5.82 -22.00
C ARG A 207 -10.21 5.54 -23.02
N GLN A 208 -10.33 4.27 -23.42
CA GLN A 208 -11.47 3.79 -24.19
C GLN A 208 -12.51 3.19 -23.25
N GLN A 209 -13.64 3.88 -23.11
CA GLN A 209 -14.87 3.36 -22.50
C GLN A 209 -15.97 3.36 -23.55
N TRP A 210 -16.82 2.34 -23.54
CA TRP A 210 -18.08 2.39 -24.27
C TRP A 210 -19.06 3.30 -23.51
N ALA A 211 -19.14 4.57 -23.91
CA ALA A 211 -20.24 5.43 -23.49
C ALA A 211 -21.47 5.10 -24.36
N ILE A 212 -22.15 3.96 -24.12
CA ILE A 212 -23.40 3.67 -24.84
C ILE A 212 -24.48 3.21 -23.87
N SER A 213 -25.55 4.02 -23.82
CA SER A 213 -26.81 3.90 -23.08
C SER A 213 -26.74 3.88 -21.55
N LEU A 214 -27.07 5.03 -20.93
CA LEU A 214 -27.90 5.20 -19.70
C LEU A 214 -27.65 6.55 -18.96
N GLY A 215 -27.03 7.55 -19.61
CA GLY A 215 -27.02 8.92 -19.06
C GLY A 215 -25.94 9.20 -18.01
N ALA A 216 -24.82 8.48 -18.04
CA ALA A 216 -23.60 8.88 -17.35
C ALA A 216 -23.06 10.18 -17.98
N HIS A 217 -23.49 11.32 -17.44
CA HIS A 217 -23.23 12.64 -18.00
C HIS A 217 -21.81 13.18 -17.75
N THR A 218 -20.86 12.42 -17.17
CA THR A 218 -19.63 13.06 -16.63
C THR A 218 -18.31 12.30 -16.74
N VAL A 219 -18.14 11.30 -17.61
CA VAL A 219 -16.77 10.86 -17.95
C VAL A 219 -16.45 11.32 -19.36
N LEU A 220 -16.01 12.58 -19.47
CA LEU A 220 -15.19 12.99 -20.60
C LEU A 220 -14.02 12.03 -20.61
N ALA A 221 -13.93 11.16 -21.61
CA ALA A 221 -12.70 10.42 -21.86
C ALA A 221 -11.62 11.49 -22.09
N GLU A 222 -10.82 11.80 -21.07
CA GLU A 222 -9.57 12.51 -21.27
C GLU A 222 -8.71 11.61 -22.15
N LYS A 223 -8.73 11.89 -23.44
CA LYS A 223 -7.80 11.35 -24.40
C LYS A 223 -6.65 12.35 -24.48
N TYR A 224 -5.58 12.09 -23.73
CA TYR A 224 -4.37 12.91 -23.84
C TYR A 224 -3.76 12.81 -25.25
N GLY A 225 -3.93 11.66 -25.91
CA GLY A 225 -3.56 11.41 -27.29
C GLY A 225 -3.30 9.92 -27.54
N PRO A 226 -2.70 9.53 -28.67
CA PRO A 226 -2.26 8.16 -28.87
C PRO A 226 -1.08 7.81 -27.95
N PRO A 227 -0.89 6.52 -27.63
CA PRO A 227 0.30 6.02 -26.95
C PRO A 227 1.57 6.46 -27.67
N ARG A 228 2.62 6.71 -26.89
CA ARG A 228 3.91 7.18 -27.40
C ARG A 228 5.05 6.77 -26.48
N ALA A 229 6.24 6.65 -27.05
CA ALA A 229 7.45 6.25 -26.34
C ALA A 229 8.51 7.34 -26.38
N LEU A 230 9.21 7.53 -25.27
CA LEU A 230 10.51 8.18 -25.19
C LEU A 230 11.48 7.19 -24.55
N MET A 231 12.56 6.85 -25.24
CA MET A 231 13.58 5.94 -24.74
C MET A 231 14.97 6.45 -25.06
N GLN A 232 15.89 6.26 -24.12
CA GLN A 232 17.32 6.47 -24.28
C GLN A 232 18.08 5.33 -23.62
N LEU A 233 18.84 4.58 -24.42
CA LEU A 233 19.78 3.55 -23.98
C LEU A 233 21.20 4.12 -24.05
N ASN A 234 21.82 4.32 -22.90
CA ASN A 234 23.20 4.74 -22.77
C ASN A 234 24.11 3.51 -22.63
N ILE A 235 25.10 3.41 -23.49
CA ILE A 235 26.10 2.33 -23.52
C ILE A 235 27.47 2.93 -23.24
N GLN A 236 28.11 2.49 -22.18
CA GLN A 236 29.50 2.79 -21.88
C GLN A 236 30.38 1.63 -22.34
N TYR A 237 31.46 1.95 -23.04
CA TYR A 237 32.45 0.98 -23.53
C TYR A 237 33.68 0.94 -22.62
N VAL A 238 34.43 -0.17 -22.67
CA VAL A 238 35.65 -0.35 -21.86
C VAL A 238 36.76 0.67 -22.15
N ASP A 239 36.70 1.38 -23.28
CA ASP A 239 37.62 2.46 -23.63
C ASP A 239 37.20 3.83 -23.04
N GLY A 240 36.12 3.86 -22.26
CA GLY A 240 35.53 5.05 -21.66
C GLY A 240 34.60 5.83 -22.59
N SER A 241 34.46 5.43 -23.85
CA SER A 241 33.54 6.12 -24.77
C SER A 241 32.08 5.75 -24.49
N VAL A 242 31.16 6.68 -24.78
CA VAL A 242 29.71 6.49 -24.62
C VAL A 242 29.02 6.49 -25.98
N GLN A 243 27.94 5.74 -26.11
CA GLN A 243 26.98 5.79 -27.22
C GLN A 243 25.57 5.79 -26.64
N SER A 244 24.74 6.75 -27.08
CA SER A 244 23.32 6.79 -26.74
C SER A 244 22.48 6.36 -27.95
N ILE A 245 21.55 5.45 -27.73
CA ILE A 245 20.56 5.00 -28.70
C ILE A 245 19.22 5.56 -28.26
N VAL A 246 18.57 6.35 -29.11
CA VAL A 246 17.36 7.10 -28.74
C VAL A 246 16.17 6.83 -29.64
N THR A 247 14.98 7.12 -29.14
CA THR A 247 13.76 7.20 -29.97
C THR A 247 13.77 8.45 -30.84
N ASP A 248 13.52 8.27 -32.14
CA ASP A 248 13.42 9.34 -33.14
C ASP A 248 12.61 8.85 -34.36
N SER A 249 12.45 9.69 -35.38
CA SER A 249 11.69 9.35 -36.60
C SER A 249 12.32 8.26 -37.48
N SER A 250 13.50 7.72 -37.15
CA SER A 250 14.10 6.58 -37.86
C SER A 250 13.52 5.23 -37.44
N TRP A 251 12.82 5.20 -36.30
CA TRP A 251 12.14 4.01 -35.82
C TRP A 251 11.01 3.61 -36.76
N LEU A 252 10.82 2.31 -36.90
CA LEU A 252 9.73 1.73 -37.67
C LEU A 252 8.61 1.31 -36.72
N GLY A 253 7.37 1.55 -37.10
CA GLY A 253 6.21 1.15 -36.34
C GLY A 253 5.12 0.48 -37.18
N ARG A 254 4.26 -0.27 -36.52
CA ARG A 254 3.09 -0.93 -37.11
C ARG A 254 2.02 -1.24 -36.07
N GLU A 255 0.89 -1.75 -36.55
CA GLU A 255 -0.08 -2.46 -35.73
C GLU A 255 0.24 -3.97 -35.68
N GLY A 256 0.54 -4.47 -34.49
CA GLY A 256 0.86 -5.86 -34.15
C GLY A 256 -0.37 -6.71 -33.80
N GLU A 257 -0.13 -7.82 -33.11
CA GLU A 257 -1.16 -8.75 -32.63
C GLU A 257 -2.09 -8.16 -31.57
N HIS A 258 -1.63 -7.14 -30.83
CA HIS A 258 -2.41 -6.51 -29.77
C HIS A 258 -3.42 -5.48 -30.34
N ARG A 259 -4.58 -5.94 -30.80
CA ARG A 259 -5.54 -5.14 -31.57
C ARG A 259 -6.30 -4.09 -30.75
N PHE A 260 -6.58 -4.39 -29.49
CA PHE A 260 -7.33 -3.52 -28.59
C PHE A 260 -6.89 -3.75 -27.14
N ASP A 261 -6.79 -2.68 -26.36
CA ASP A 261 -6.78 -2.73 -24.90
C ASP A 261 -7.57 -1.56 -24.32
N SER A 262 -8.13 -1.83 -23.15
CA SER A 262 -8.64 -0.85 -22.22
C SER A 262 -8.44 -1.41 -20.83
N VAL A 263 -7.95 -0.57 -19.91
CA VAL A 263 -7.83 -0.94 -18.49
C VAL A 263 -9.15 -1.49 -17.97
N TYR A 264 -10.28 -0.94 -18.41
CA TYR A 264 -11.61 -1.36 -17.96
C TYR A 264 -12.19 -2.53 -18.76
N MET A 265 -12.05 -2.53 -20.09
CA MET A 265 -12.83 -3.42 -20.94
C MET A 265 -12.13 -4.75 -21.24
N GLY A 266 -10.81 -4.85 -21.02
CA GLY A 266 -9.99 -5.99 -21.40
C GLY A 266 -9.22 -5.79 -22.70
N THR A 267 -8.73 -6.87 -23.28
CA THR A 267 -7.89 -6.87 -24.49
C THR A 267 -8.47 -7.70 -25.64
N THR A 268 -8.07 -7.39 -26.87
CA THR A 268 -8.21 -8.30 -28.02
C THR A 268 -6.85 -8.53 -28.66
N MET A 269 -6.43 -9.79 -28.70
CA MET A 269 -5.19 -10.23 -29.34
C MET A 269 -5.47 -11.12 -30.55
N ASP A 270 -4.86 -10.82 -31.70
CA ASP A 270 -4.97 -11.61 -32.94
C ASP A 270 -3.63 -12.26 -33.29
N LEU A 271 -3.46 -13.52 -32.90
CA LEU A 271 -2.22 -14.28 -33.07
C LEU A 271 -1.87 -14.55 -34.55
N ARG A 272 -2.82 -14.33 -35.48
CA ARG A 272 -2.54 -14.42 -36.92
C ARG A 272 -1.61 -13.30 -37.39
N ALA A 273 -1.49 -12.23 -36.61
CA ALA A 273 -0.66 -11.06 -36.91
C ALA A 273 0.73 -11.11 -36.25
N THR A 274 0.98 -12.10 -35.40
CA THR A 274 2.25 -12.29 -34.70
C THR A 274 3.39 -12.48 -35.69
N LEU A 275 4.45 -11.70 -35.53
CA LEU A 275 5.70 -11.88 -36.27
C LEU A 275 6.81 -12.31 -35.31
N PRO A 276 7.33 -13.55 -35.46
CA PRO A 276 8.44 -14.02 -34.63
C PRO A 276 9.66 -13.11 -34.74
N CYS A 277 10.28 -12.81 -33.60
CA CYS A 277 11.53 -12.04 -33.51
C CYS A 277 11.47 -10.68 -34.23
N TRP A 278 10.31 -10.01 -34.25
CA TRP A 278 10.15 -8.72 -34.94
C TRP A 278 11.11 -7.65 -34.44
N SER A 279 11.57 -7.71 -33.18
CA SER A 279 12.55 -6.80 -32.60
C SER A 279 14.02 -7.23 -32.77
N CYS A 280 14.30 -8.33 -33.48
CA CYS A 280 15.66 -8.87 -33.65
C CYS A 280 16.39 -8.23 -34.84
N VAL A 281 17.72 -8.21 -34.79
CA VAL A 281 18.58 -7.72 -35.90
C VAL A 281 18.31 -8.48 -37.20
N ASN A 282 18.18 -9.79 -37.12
CA ASN A 282 18.03 -10.69 -38.27
C ASN A 282 16.58 -10.83 -38.77
N PHE A 283 15.68 -9.95 -38.36
CA PHE A 283 14.29 -9.97 -38.82
C PHE A 283 14.20 -9.70 -40.34
N THR A 284 13.71 -10.67 -41.11
CA THR A 284 13.76 -10.69 -42.59
C THR A 284 12.42 -10.52 -43.30
N LYS A 285 11.31 -10.37 -42.57
CA LYS A 285 9.98 -10.17 -43.21
C LYS A 285 9.89 -8.77 -43.83
N SER A 286 9.06 -8.65 -44.87
CA SER A 286 8.93 -7.43 -45.67
C SER A 286 8.66 -6.19 -44.83
N ASN A 287 9.41 -5.12 -45.10
CA ASN A 287 9.19 -3.79 -44.54
C ASN A 287 7.87 -3.15 -45.01
N SER A 288 7.16 -3.72 -45.99
CA SER A 288 5.83 -3.24 -46.42
C SER A 288 4.74 -3.32 -45.33
N LEU A 289 5.05 -3.96 -44.20
CA LEU A 289 4.18 -4.03 -43.01
C LEU A 289 4.52 -2.95 -41.97
N TRP A 290 5.51 -2.10 -42.23
CA TRP A 290 6.05 -1.10 -41.30
C TRP A 290 6.03 0.28 -41.95
N ILE A 291 5.81 1.32 -41.15
CA ILE A 291 5.94 2.73 -41.53
C ILE A 291 6.87 3.44 -40.55
N ASN A 292 7.43 4.59 -40.92
CA ASN A 292 8.23 5.37 -39.97
C ASN A 292 7.35 5.89 -38.83
N ALA A 293 7.89 5.92 -37.62
CA ALA A 293 7.26 6.55 -36.48
C ALA A 293 7.25 8.08 -36.65
N SER A 294 6.17 8.72 -36.22
CA SER A 294 6.05 10.18 -36.19
C SER A 294 6.57 10.71 -34.86
N THR A 295 7.21 11.88 -34.89
CA THR A 295 7.53 12.63 -33.69
C THR A 295 6.27 13.25 -33.10
N LEU A 296 6.07 13.10 -31.80
CA LEU A 296 4.92 13.62 -31.06
C LEU A 296 5.36 14.64 -30.01
N SER A 297 4.43 15.48 -29.54
CA SER A 297 4.69 16.39 -28.43
C SER A 297 4.86 15.65 -27.10
N SER A 298 5.59 16.26 -26.17
CA SER A 298 5.63 15.78 -24.78
C SER A 298 4.21 15.82 -24.18
N PRO A 299 3.81 14.81 -23.38
CA PRO A 299 2.57 14.87 -22.60
C PRO A 299 2.65 15.88 -21.44
N VAL A 300 3.87 16.21 -21.00
CA VAL A 300 4.12 17.09 -19.84
C VAL A 300 3.98 18.56 -20.24
N ASN A 301 3.24 19.32 -19.44
CA ASN A 301 3.16 20.78 -19.56
C ASN A 301 4.27 21.46 -18.75
N PHE A 302 5.48 21.50 -19.32
CA PHE A 302 6.62 22.16 -18.67
C PHE A 302 6.40 23.67 -18.41
N THR A 303 5.57 24.34 -19.22
CA THR A 303 5.26 25.77 -19.00
C THR A 303 4.43 26.03 -17.76
N ALA A 304 3.64 25.04 -17.32
CA ALA A 304 2.89 25.07 -16.07
C ALA A 304 3.67 24.47 -14.88
N GLY A 305 4.96 24.17 -15.06
CA GLY A 305 5.79 23.55 -14.02
C GLY A 305 5.71 22.02 -13.94
N GLY A 306 5.09 21.37 -14.93
CA GLY A 306 5.02 19.92 -15.00
C GLY A 306 6.40 19.25 -15.05
N GLN A 307 6.47 18.01 -14.56
CA GLN A 307 7.71 17.29 -14.32
C GLN A 307 7.78 15.99 -15.14
N PHE A 308 9.00 15.63 -15.56
CA PHE A 308 9.31 14.31 -16.10
C PHE A 308 10.33 13.66 -15.17
N SER A 309 9.90 12.66 -14.40
CA SER A 309 10.67 12.14 -13.25
C SER A 309 10.72 10.63 -13.24
N LEU A 310 11.72 10.06 -12.56
CA LEU A 310 11.79 8.62 -12.35
C LEU A 310 10.56 8.12 -11.60
N GLN A 311 10.06 6.94 -11.95
CA GLN A 311 9.14 6.18 -11.12
C GLN A 311 9.89 5.67 -9.88
N THR A 312 9.74 6.40 -8.77
CA THR A 312 10.41 6.07 -7.49
C THR A 312 9.65 5.09 -6.62
N MET A 313 8.35 4.90 -6.89
CA MET A 313 7.58 3.80 -6.31
C MET A 313 7.89 2.51 -7.04
N ASP A 314 7.75 1.41 -6.32
CA ASP A 314 8.01 0.09 -6.89
C ASP A 314 6.94 -0.23 -7.97
N PRO A 315 7.36 -0.80 -9.11
CA PRO A 315 6.50 -0.97 -10.27
C PRO A 315 5.43 -2.03 -10.05
N ILE A 316 4.38 -2.05 -10.88
CA ILE A 316 3.45 -3.18 -10.88
C ILE A 316 4.19 -4.43 -11.39
N ARG A 317 4.10 -5.52 -10.63
CA ARG A 317 4.66 -6.82 -10.96
C ARG A 317 3.61 -7.93 -10.85
N ILE A 318 3.96 -9.10 -11.38
CA ILE A 318 3.23 -10.36 -11.21
C ILE A 318 4.13 -11.46 -10.67
N GLY A 319 3.51 -12.50 -10.11
CA GLY A 319 4.24 -13.68 -9.66
C GLY A 319 5.05 -13.43 -8.39
N PRO A 320 6.01 -14.32 -8.07
CA PRO A 320 6.80 -14.21 -6.84
C PRO A 320 7.59 -12.91 -6.71
N ASP A 321 7.90 -12.25 -7.83
CA ASP A 321 8.62 -10.97 -7.85
C ASP A 321 7.75 -9.78 -7.39
N ALA A 322 6.43 -9.94 -7.29
CA ALA A 322 5.54 -8.87 -6.83
C ALA A 322 5.52 -8.72 -5.31
N LEU A 323 5.77 -9.79 -4.56
CA LEU A 323 5.69 -9.79 -3.10
C LEU A 323 6.89 -10.48 -2.46
N HIS A 324 7.79 -9.68 -1.89
CA HIS A 324 8.87 -10.18 -1.04
C HIS A 324 8.34 -10.45 0.36
N ILE A 325 8.80 -11.49 1.07
CA ILE A 325 8.37 -11.80 2.44
C ILE A 325 9.56 -11.57 3.38
N ALA A 326 9.52 -10.49 4.17
CA ALA A 326 10.56 -10.16 5.15
C ALA A 326 10.27 -10.71 6.55
N THR A 327 9.04 -11.15 6.78
CA THR A 327 8.61 -11.67 8.08
C THR A 327 9.02 -13.13 8.27
N SER A 328 9.51 -13.44 9.46
CA SER A 328 9.82 -14.80 9.85
C SER A 328 8.54 -15.52 10.26
N GLY A 329 8.28 -16.68 9.67
CA GLY A 329 7.16 -17.53 10.08
C GLY A 329 5.82 -17.20 9.42
N HIS A 330 5.78 -16.32 8.41
CA HIS A 330 4.65 -16.32 7.48
C HIS A 330 4.63 -17.68 6.76
N SER A 331 3.75 -18.56 7.22
CA SER A 331 3.56 -19.89 6.68
C SER A 331 2.48 -19.90 5.61
N ASP A 332 2.24 -21.06 5.02
CA ASP A 332 1.00 -21.32 4.30
C ASP A 332 -0.24 -20.99 5.17
N LEU A 333 -1.41 -20.98 4.53
CA LEU A 333 -2.69 -20.64 5.14
C LEU A 333 -2.88 -21.21 6.56
N LEU A 334 -3.18 -20.33 7.53
CA LEU A 334 -3.48 -20.74 8.90
C LEU A 334 -4.71 -21.66 8.93
N ALA A 335 -4.71 -22.63 9.86
CA ALA A 335 -5.79 -23.60 9.97
C ALA A 335 -7.16 -22.93 10.12
N GLY A 336 -8.10 -23.28 9.25
CA GLY A 336 -9.47 -22.76 9.23
C GLY A 336 -9.66 -21.46 8.44
N VAL A 337 -8.57 -20.78 8.03
CA VAL A 337 -8.64 -19.67 7.07
C VAL A 337 -8.98 -20.22 5.69
N GLN A 338 -9.67 -19.42 4.88
CA GLN A 338 -10.11 -19.74 3.53
C GLN A 338 -9.59 -18.67 2.56
N GLY A 339 -9.15 -19.11 1.38
CA GLY A 339 -8.54 -18.26 0.35
C GLY A 339 -7.24 -18.88 -0.17
N ALA A 340 -6.50 -18.10 -0.96
CA ALA A 340 -5.19 -18.50 -1.47
C ALA A 340 -4.07 -17.99 -0.55
N SER A 341 -2.94 -18.69 -0.53
CA SER A 341 -1.79 -18.27 0.27
C SER A 341 -1.02 -17.16 -0.43
N LEU A 342 -0.51 -16.20 0.34
CA LEU A 342 0.44 -15.21 -0.19
C LEU A 342 1.79 -15.86 -0.52
N THR A 343 2.12 -16.99 0.10
CA THR A 343 3.33 -17.77 -0.18
C THR A 343 3.32 -18.47 -1.54
N ASP A 344 2.16 -18.55 -2.21
CA ASP A 344 2.03 -19.09 -3.58
C ASP A 344 2.63 -18.14 -4.64
N GLY A 345 3.15 -16.98 -4.22
CA GLY A 345 3.79 -16.01 -5.10
C GLY A 345 2.82 -15.40 -6.11
N GLY A 346 1.54 -15.25 -5.75
CA GLY A 346 0.54 -14.61 -6.62
C GLY A 346 0.22 -15.36 -7.92
N VAL A 347 0.55 -16.65 -8.04
CA VAL A 347 0.16 -17.49 -9.18
C VAL A 347 -0.93 -18.47 -8.76
N LEU A 348 -2.17 -18.21 -9.19
CA LEU A 348 -3.35 -18.98 -8.81
C LEU A 348 -3.76 -19.96 -9.90
N LYS A 349 -4.10 -21.18 -9.49
CA LYS A 349 -4.70 -22.20 -10.36
C LYS A 349 -6.13 -22.47 -9.93
N PRO A 350 -7.04 -22.84 -10.85
CA PRO A 350 -8.41 -23.16 -10.50
C PRO A 350 -8.50 -24.31 -9.49
N ILE A 351 -9.26 -24.10 -8.40
CA ILE A 351 -9.58 -25.14 -7.42
C ILE A 351 -10.77 -25.99 -7.85
N SER A 352 -11.63 -25.44 -8.71
CA SER A 352 -12.74 -26.19 -9.32
C SER A 352 -13.01 -25.71 -10.75
N GLN A 353 -13.65 -26.58 -11.52
CA GLN A 353 -14.05 -26.34 -12.90
C GLN A 353 -15.46 -26.89 -13.10
N ASP A 354 -16.33 -26.10 -13.71
CA ASP A 354 -17.69 -26.47 -14.09
C ASP A 354 -18.06 -25.94 -15.48
N PHE A 355 -19.28 -26.24 -15.94
CA PHE A 355 -19.77 -25.83 -17.26
C PHE A 355 -21.13 -25.15 -17.14
N VAL A 356 -21.14 -23.82 -17.26
CA VAL A 356 -22.34 -22.99 -17.18
C VAL A 356 -22.22 -21.84 -18.17
N ASN A 357 -22.89 -21.97 -19.32
CA ASN A 357 -22.76 -21.03 -20.46
C ASN A 357 -21.31 -20.85 -20.97
N GLY A 358 -20.47 -21.87 -20.75
CA GLY A 358 -19.02 -21.92 -21.02
C GLY A 358 -18.27 -22.68 -19.92
N GLN A 359 -16.95 -22.80 -20.03
CA GLN A 359 -16.13 -23.40 -18.97
C GLN A 359 -15.89 -22.36 -17.87
N VAL A 360 -16.35 -22.64 -16.66
CA VAL A 360 -16.19 -21.73 -15.52
C VAL A 360 -15.15 -22.33 -14.56
N PHE A 361 -14.27 -21.47 -14.05
CA PHE A 361 -13.20 -21.81 -13.13
C PHE A 361 -13.37 -20.98 -11.85
N ASP A 362 -13.29 -21.62 -10.69
CA ASP A 362 -13.18 -20.94 -9.38
C ASP A 362 -11.71 -20.95 -8.96
N LEU A 363 -11.15 -19.76 -8.71
CA LEU A 363 -9.77 -19.59 -8.26
C LEU A 363 -9.66 -19.68 -6.72
N GLY A 364 -10.77 -19.75 -6.00
CA GLY A 364 -10.81 -19.83 -4.54
C GLY A 364 -10.51 -18.52 -3.82
N GLN A 365 -9.94 -17.53 -4.51
CA GLN A 365 -9.52 -16.23 -4.00
C GLN A 365 -10.02 -15.12 -4.94
N ASN A 366 -10.50 -14.01 -4.38
CA ASN A 366 -10.80 -12.79 -5.14
C ASN A 366 -9.54 -11.89 -5.15
N PHE A 367 -9.07 -11.47 -6.32
CA PHE A 367 -7.84 -10.68 -6.46
C PHE A 367 -7.86 -9.81 -7.74
N ALA A 368 -6.88 -8.92 -7.89
CA ALA A 368 -6.70 -8.14 -9.12
C ALA A 368 -5.62 -8.74 -10.02
N GLY A 369 -5.88 -8.83 -11.33
CA GLY A 369 -4.92 -9.31 -12.32
C GLY A 369 -5.56 -9.87 -13.57
N TRP A 370 -5.02 -10.96 -14.11
CA TRP A 370 -5.53 -11.61 -15.33
C TRP A 370 -5.22 -13.11 -15.34
N CYS A 371 -5.68 -13.80 -16.39
CA CYS A 371 -5.38 -15.21 -16.60
C CYS A 371 -4.67 -15.45 -17.93
N LYS A 372 -3.70 -16.35 -17.90
CA LYS A 372 -3.03 -16.94 -19.03
C LYS A 372 -3.67 -18.28 -19.36
N LEU A 373 -3.88 -18.51 -20.66
CA LEU A 373 -4.28 -19.80 -21.19
C LEU A 373 -3.12 -20.44 -21.94
N SER A 374 -2.92 -21.73 -21.72
CA SER A 374 -1.93 -22.55 -22.42
C SER A 374 -2.60 -23.69 -23.19
N SER A 375 -1.80 -24.43 -23.97
CA SER A 375 -2.24 -25.64 -24.68
C SER A 375 -3.42 -25.43 -25.63
N LEU A 376 -3.53 -24.26 -26.25
CA LEU A 376 -4.65 -23.93 -27.14
C LEU A 376 -4.46 -24.61 -28.50
N ASN A 377 -5.33 -25.59 -28.79
CA ASN A 377 -5.24 -26.44 -29.98
C ASN A 377 -6.44 -26.27 -30.94
N ALA A 378 -7.13 -25.12 -30.89
CA ALA A 378 -8.25 -24.86 -31.78
C ALA A 378 -7.80 -24.50 -33.21
N THR A 379 -8.74 -24.48 -34.15
CA THR A 379 -8.45 -24.17 -35.55
C THR A 379 -8.15 -22.68 -35.73
N LYS A 380 -7.50 -22.36 -36.86
CA LYS A 380 -7.19 -20.97 -37.21
C LYS A 380 -8.45 -20.10 -37.22
N SER A 381 -8.33 -18.90 -36.67
CA SER A 381 -9.41 -17.91 -36.50
C SER A 381 -10.49 -18.30 -35.49
N THR A 382 -10.30 -19.33 -34.67
CA THR A 382 -11.13 -19.52 -33.47
C THR A 382 -10.90 -18.35 -32.53
N ALA A 383 -11.99 -17.72 -32.09
CA ALA A 383 -11.98 -16.70 -31.05
C ALA A 383 -12.31 -17.33 -29.69
N ILE A 384 -11.46 -17.11 -28.71
CA ILE A 384 -11.64 -17.54 -27.32
C ILE A 384 -11.81 -16.29 -26.46
N GLN A 385 -12.83 -16.29 -25.60
CA GLN A 385 -13.17 -15.17 -24.74
C GLN A 385 -13.04 -15.56 -23.28
N LEU A 386 -12.38 -14.72 -22.49
CA LEU A 386 -12.26 -14.83 -21.03
C LEU A 386 -13.09 -13.70 -20.42
N ARG A 387 -14.00 -14.03 -19.49
CA ARG A 387 -14.76 -13.05 -18.71
C ARG A 387 -14.55 -13.28 -17.23
N TYR A 388 -14.49 -12.18 -16.48
CA TYR A 388 -14.05 -12.17 -15.10
C TYR A 388 -15.18 -11.68 -14.18
N ALA A 389 -15.37 -12.31 -13.02
CA ALA A 389 -16.36 -11.88 -12.03
C ALA A 389 -15.90 -12.17 -10.59
N GLU A 390 -16.35 -11.32 -9.66
CA GLU A 390 -16.14 -11.53 -8.21
C GLU A 390 -17.12 -12.55 -7.61
N LEU A 391 -18.27 -12.74 -8.25
CA LEU A 391 -19.43 -13.45 -7.70
C LEU A 391 -20.10 -14.32 -8.78
N ARG A 392 -20.70 -15.43 -8.34
CA ARG A 392 -21.67 -16.22 -9.13
C ARG A 392 -23.09 -15.84 -8.72
N TYR A 393 -24.04 -15.92 -9.65
CA TYR A 393 -25.45 -15.88 -9.24
C TYR A 393 -25.72 -17.03 -8.26
N SER A 394 -26.44 -16.75 -7.18
CA SER A 394 -26.79 -17.78 -6.21
C SER A 394 -27.67 -18.84 -6.88
N ARG A 395 -27.47 -20.11 -6.51
CA ARG A 395 -28.51 -21.13 -6.72
C ARG A 395 -29.69 -20.77 -5.81
N GLY A 396 -30.58 -19.94 -6.36
CA GLY A 396 -31.93 -19.59 -5.90
C GLY A 396 -32.14 -19.37 -4.40
N GLU A 397 -32.28 -18.11 -3.99
CA GLU A 397 -33.44 -17.78 -3.15
C GLU A 397 -34.62 -17.49 -4.10
N ASN A 398 -35.78 -18.11 -3.86
CA ASN A 398 -37.00 -18.10 -4.67
C ASN A 398 -37.08 -19.06 -5.87
N GLY A 399 -36.21 -20.06 -5.96
CA GLY A 399 -36.34 -21.14 -6.97
C GLY A 399 -36.08 -20.70 -8.41
N ILE A 400 -35.48 -19.51 -8.61
CA ILE A 400 -34.95 -19.08 -9.92
C ILE A 400 -33.47 -19.44 -9.96
N ASP A 401 -33.12 -20.42 -10.78
CA ASP A 401 -31.76 -20.90 -11.00
C ASP A 401 -31.09 -20.03 -12.07
N PHE A 402 -30.53 -18.88 -11.69
CA PHE A 402 -29.63 -18.15 -12.58
C PHE A 402 -28.27 -18.85 -12.55
N ALA A 403 -28.05 -19.76 -13.49
CA ALA A 403 -26.75 -20.39 -13.65
C ALA A 403 -25.81 -19.39 -14.38
N GLY A 404 -24.77 -18.89 -13.70
CA GLY A 404 -23.71 -18.09 -14.33
C GLY A 404 -22.94 -17.15 -13.41
N LEU A 405 -22.08 -16.34 -14.01
CA LEU A 405 -21.32 -15.28 -13.33
C LEU A 405 -22.15 -13.99 -13.18
N TYR A 406 -21.98 -13.29 -12.07
CA TYR A 406 -22.66 -12.03 -11.76
C TYR A 406 -21.84 -10.83 -12.26
N TYR A 407 -22.46 -9.97 -13.08
CA TYR A 407 -21.77 -8.83 -13.71
C TYR A 407 -22.39 -7.46 -13.39
N GLU A 408 -23.51 -7.41 -12.66
CA GLU A 408 -24.23 -6.15 -12.41
C GLU A 408 -23.47 -5.18 -11.49
N ASN A 409 -22.56 -5.69 -10.65
CA ASN A 409 -21.68 -4.86 -9.81
C ASN A 409 -20.46 -4.30 -10.57
N LEU A 410 -20.37 -4.53 -11.88
CA LEU A 410 -19.29 -4.01 -12.74
C LEU A 410 -19.64 -2.67 -13.40
N ASP A 411 -20.77 -2.05 -13.10
CA ASP A 411 -21.16 -0.74 -13.68
C ASP A 411 -21.22 -0.71 -15.22
N SER A 412 -21.74 -1.80 -15.81
CA SER A 412 -21.86 -1.92 -17.26
C SER A 412 -20.50 -1.76 -17.96
N ILE A 413 -19.48 -2.52 -17.58
CA ILE A 413 -18.31 -2.78 -18.45
C ILE A 413 -18.24 -4.26 -18.83
N ALA A 414 -17.72 -4.54 -20.02
CA ALA A 414 -17.72 -5.89 -20.59
C ALA A 414 -16.82 -6.87 -19.81
N VAL A 415 -15.69 -6.36 -19.29
CA VAL A 415 -14.62 -7.09 -18.57
C VAL A 415 -14.31 -8.41 -19.28
N MET A 416 -13.71 -8.29 -20.47
CA MET A 416 -13.52 -9.41 -21.38
C MET A 416 -12.20 -9.34 -22.13
N ASP A 417 -11.43 -10.42 -22.07
CA ASP A 417 -10.26 -10.62 -22.91
C ASP A 417 -10.60 -11.57 -24.06
N THR A 418 -10.10 -11.28 -25.26
CA THR A 418 -10.34 -12.09 -26.46
C THR A 418 -9.03 -12.43 -27.14
N VAL A 419 -8.86 -13.70 -27.51
CA VAL A 419 -7.76 -14.14 -28.38
C VAL A 419 -8.28 -14.82 -29.64
N ILE A 420 -7.72 -14.46 -30.79
CA ILE A 420 -7.99 -15.08 -32.09
C ILE A 420 -6.77 -15.91 -32.49
N LEU A 421 -6.95 -17.23 -32.60
CA LEU A 421 -5.86 -18.18 -32.81
C LEU A 421 -5.33 -18.18 -34.25
N ASN A 422 -4.04 -18.46 -34.41
CA ASN A 422 -3.42 -18.69 -35.71
C ASN A 422 -3.57 -20.14 -36.20
N GLY A 423 -3.91 -21.07 -35.31
CA GLY A 423 -4.14 -22.47 -35.61
C GLY A 423 -2.84 -23.27 -35.80
N THR A 424 -1.76 -22.85 -35.14
CA THR A 424 -0.46 -23.55 -35.19
C THR A 424 -0.40 -24.75 -34.25
N GLY A 425 -1.38 -24.89 -33.35
CA GLY A 425 -1.37 -25.85 -32.26
C GLY A 425 -0.49 -25.39 -31.10
N ASN A 426 -0.86 -25.81 -29.88
CA ASN A 426 -0.19 -25.47 -28.63
C ASN A 426 0.06 -23.97 -28.43
N GLU A 427 -0.89 -23.12 -28.83
CA GLU A 427 -0.80 -21.67 -28.67
C GLU A 427 -1.01 -21.27 -27.21
N THR A 428 -0.49 -20.09 -26.84
CA THR A 428 -0.66 -19.48 -25.51
C THR A 428 -1.26 -18.10 -25.66
N PHE A 429 -2.02 -17.67 -24.66
CA PHE A 429 -2.59 -16.33 -24.58
C PHE A 429 -2.37 -15.75 -23.19
N GLU A 430 -1.87 -14.52 -23.14
CA GLU A 430 -1.72 -13.74 -21.93
C GLU A 430 -1.99 -12.26 -22.22
N PRO A 431 -2.91 -11.60 -21.50
CA PRO A 431 -3.12 -10.16 -21.61
C PRO A 431 -1.88 -9.35 -21.23
N LEU A 432 -1.72 -8.17 -21.86
CA LEU A 432 -0.55 -7.29 -21.64
C LEU A 432 -0.89 -6.00 -20.88
N PHE A 433 -2.00 -5.34 -21.24
CA PHE A 433 -2.29 -3.96 -20.86
C PHE A 433 -3.67 -3.77 -20.21
N THR A 434 -4.12 -4.78 -19.47
CA THR A 434 -5.38 -4.76 -18.71
C THR A 434 -5.21 -5.48 -17.38
N SER A 435 -6.13 -5.23 -16.45
CA SER A 435 -6.28 -5.97 -15.20
C SER A 435 -7.76 -6.04 -14.84
N HIS A 436 -8.16 -7.04 -14.06
CA HIS A 436 -9.54 -7.30 -13.66
C HIS A 436 -9.56 -7.71 -12.19
N GLY A 437 -10.61 -7.35 -11.44
CA GLY A 437 -10.87 -7.87 -10.10
C GLY A 437 -11.83 -9.06 -10.16
N PHE A 438 -11.40 -10.25 -9.73
CA PHE A 438 -12.20 -11.47 -9.87
C PHE A 438 -11.78 -12.62 -8.96
N ARG A 439 -12.72 -13.54 -8.78
CA ARG A 439 -12.52 -14.90 -8.25
C ARG A 439 -12.86 -15.97 -9.29
N TYR A 440 -13.77 -15.64 -10.20
CA TYR A 440 -14.30 -16.57 -11.19
C TYR A 440 -13.91 -16.14 -12.60
N LEU A 441 -13.53 -17.13 -13.40
CA LEU A 441 -13.22 -16.99 -14.82
C LEU A 441 -14.21 -17.81 -15.63
N LEU A 442 -14.86 -17.20 -16.62
CA LEU A 442 -15.65 -17.87 -17.66
C LEU A 442 -14.87 -17.87 -18.97
N VAL A 443 -14.67 -19.04 -19.57
CA VAL A 443 -14.05 -19.19 -20.89
C VAL A 443 -15.04 -19.71 -21.92
N ASN A 444 -15.16 -18.95 -23.01
CA ASN A 444 -16.07 -19.21 -24.13
C ASN A 444 -15.32 -19.35 -25.46
N GLY A 445 -15.95 -20.00 -26.44
CA GLY A 445 -15.42 -20.17 -27.80
C GLY A 445 -14.48 -21.37 -27.98
N TYR A 446 -14.02 -21.99 -26.88
CA TYR A 446 -13.24 -23.22 -26.88
C TYR A 446 -13.48 -24.00 -25.58
N ASN A 447 -13.98 -25.24 -25.68
CA ASN A 447 -14.46 -26.02 -24.51
C ASN A 447 -13.48 -27.12 -24.08
N ASN A 448 -12.23 -27.08 -24.55
CA ASN A 448 -11.22 -28.10 -24.26
C ASN A 448 -10.05 -27.53 -23.45
N ILE A 449 -10.37 -26.72 -22.43
CA ILE A 449 -9.42 -26.15 -21.49
C ILE A 449 -9.57 -26.90 -20.17
N ASN A 450 -8.48 -27.47 -19.66
CA ASN A 450 -8.45 -28.10 -18.34
C ASN A 450 -7.95 -27.10 -17.30
N GLN A 451 -8.13 -27.40 -16.01
CA GLN A 451 -7.60 -26.56 -14.92
C GLN A 451 -6.10 -26.28 -15.05
N ASN A 452 -5.31 -27.27 -15.51
CA ASN A 452 -3.86 -27.13 -15.69
C ASN A 452 -3.46 -26.23 -16.87
N ASP A 453 -4.41 -25.88 -17.75
CA ASP A 453 -4.18 -24.98 -18.87
C ASP A 453 -4.45 -23.51 -18.49
N VAL A 454 -4.89 -23.25 -17.24
CA VAL A 454 -5.24 -21.92 -16.71
C VAL A 454 -4.29 -21.56 -15.57
N GLU A 455 -3.59 -20.45 -15.72
CA GLU A 455 -2.82 -19.80 -14.65
C GLU A 455 -3.30 -18.36 -14.53
N CYS A 456 -3.64 -17.90 -13.34
CA CYS A 456 -4.03 -16.52 -13.11
C CYS A 456 -3.02 -15.82 -12.21
N TYR A 457 -2.62 -14.62 -12.60
CA TYR A 457 -1.58 -13.86 -11.92
C TYR A 457 -2.22 -12.73 -11.15
N ASN A 458 -1.96 -12.66 -9.84
CA ASN A 458 -2.18 -11.46 -9.06
C ASN A 458 -1.16 -10.40 -9.52
N ALA A 459 -1.66 -9.22 -9.87
CA ALA A 459 -0.87 -8.07 -10.27
C ALA A 459 -1.07 -6.94 -9.27
N HIS A 460 0.03 -6.41 -8.75
CA HIS A 460 0.04 -5.25 -7.86
C HIS A 460 1.42 -4.58 -7.88
N SER A 461 1.53 -3.36 -7.35
CA SER A 461 2.78 -2.69 -7.06
C SER A 461 3.65 -3.60 -6.20
N GLU A 462 4.88 -3.83 -6.66
CA GLU A 462 5.89 -4.59 -5.95
C GLU A 462 6.02 -4.07 -4.52
N THR A 463 6.14 -4.98 -3.56
CA THR A 463 6.31 -4.61 -2.15
C THR A 463 6.94 -5.74 -1.37
N THR A 464 7.24 -5.45 -0.11
CA THR A 464 7.68 -6.42 0.88
C THR A 464 6.61 -6.56 1.96
N LEU A 465 6.13 -7.78 2.23
CA LEU A 465 5.36 -8.09 3.42
C LEU A 465 6.27 -7.98 4.65
N ILE A 466 6.08 -6.91 5.41
CA ILE A 466 6.86 -6.57 6.61
C ILE A 466 6.10 -6.87 7.90
N GLY A 467 4.78 -7.08 7.83
CA GLY A 467 3.93 -7.43 8.97
C GLY A 467 3.49 -8.89 8.93
N ASN A 468 3.39 -9.51 10.10
CA ASN A 468 2.75 -10.80 10.28
C ASN A 468 1.87 -10.76 11.52
N PHE A 469 0.70 -11.40 11.46
CA PHE A 469 -0.24 -11.48 12.57
C PHE A 469 -0.92 -12.85 12.57
N SER A 470 -0.97 -13.47 13.74
CA SER A 470 -1.73 -14.69 13.99
C SER A 470 -2.34 -14.69 15.38
N SER A 471 -3.42 -15.44 15.55
CA SER A 471 -4.16 -15.52 16.79
C SER A 471 -4.80 -16.88 17.00
N SER A 472 -5.31 -17.14 18.21
CA SER A 472 -6.16 -18.32 18.46
C SER A 472 -7.56 -18.23 17.84
N SER A 473 -7.92 -17.09 17.23
CA SER A 473 -9.23 -16.88 16.61
C SER A 473 -9.17 -17.00 15.10
N ILE A 474 -9.89 -17.98 14.55
CA ILE A 474 -10.05 -18.14 13.09
C ILE A 474 -10.70 -16.90 12.47
N VAL A 475 -11.63 -16.24 13.18
CA VAL A 475 -12.29 -15.01 12.74
C VAL A 475 -11.26 -13.89 12.50
N LEU A 476 -10.39 -13.61 13.48
CA LEU A 476 -9.38 -12.56 13.34
C LEU A 476 -8.34 -12.89 12.27
N ASN A 477 -7.92 -14.16 12.19
CA ASN A 477 -6.99 -14.63 11.18
C ASN A 477 -7.57 -14.50 9.76
N GLN A 478 -8.87 -14.78 9.58
CA GLN A 478 -9.56 -14.58 8.31
C GLN A 478 -9.71 -13.10 7.96
N ILE A 479 -9.98 -12.23 8.94
CA ILE A 479 -10.02 -10.77 8.71
C ILE A 479 -8.65 -10.28 8.23
N GLN A 480 -7.57 -10.66 8.91
CA GLN A 480 -6.21 -10.32 8.51
C GLN A 480 -5.89 -10.81 7.09
N HIS A 481 -6.22 -12.06 6.78
CA HIS A 481 -6.07 -12.61 5.42
C HIS A 481 -6.79 -11.75 4.37
N ASN A 482 -8.06 -11.41 4.62
CA ASN A 482 -8.86 -10.62 3.68
C ASN A 482 -8.33 -9.20 3.51
N ILE A 483 -7.82 -8.58 4.58
CA ILE A 483 -7.18 -7.25 4.53
C ILE A 483 -5.96 -7.28 3.61
N LEU A 484 -5.06 -8.26 3.78
CA LEU A 484 -3.84 -8.35 2.98
C LEU A 484 -4.15 -8.49 1.48
N TRP A 485 -5.07 -9.39 1.11
CA TRP A 485 -5.47 -9.57 -0.30
C TRP A 485 -6.17 -8.35 -0.87
N SER A 486 -6.98 -7.65 -0.08
CA SER A 486 -7.69 -6.45 -0.56
C SER A 486 -6.75 -5.27 -0.75
N GLN A 487 -5.74 -5.14 0.13
CA GLN A 487 -4.73 -4.11 0.01
C GLN A 487 -3.87 -4.34 -1.25
N LEU A 488 -3.38 -5.57 -1.46
CA LEU A 488 -2.59 -5.92 -2.66
C LEU A 488 -3.41 -5.71 -3.94
N SER A 489 -4.65 -6.19 -3.99
CA SER A 489 -5.53 -6.06 -5.16
C SER A 489 -5.77 -4.61 -5.58
N ASN A 490 -5.70 -3.68 -4.62
CA ASN A 490 -5.95 -2.27 -4.84
C ASN A 490 -4.67 -1.43 -4.97
N ALA A 491 -3.48 -2.03 -4.83
CA ALA A 491 -2.21 -1.34 -5.02
C ALA A 491 -1.75 -1.42 -6.49
N MET A 492 -2.36 -0.64 -7.40
CA MET A 492 -2.04 -0.67 -8.83
C MET A 492 -1.39 0.64 -9.26
N SER A 493 -0.13 0.87 -8.86
CA SER A 493 0.60 2.15 -8.95
C SER A 493 0.05 3.31 -8.11
N LEU A 494 -1.16 3.15 -7.60
CA LEU A 494 -1.83 4.01 -6.63
C LEU A 494 -2.89 3.19 -5.87
N PRO A 495 -3.38 3.64 -4.69
CA PRO A 495 -4.40 2.93 -3.91
C PRO A 495 -5.79 3.13 -4.55
N ASN A 496 -6.22 2.16 -5.36
CA ASN A 496 -7.53 2.16 -6.01
C ASN A 496 -8.66 1.89 -5.00
N GLY A 497 -9.82 2.53 -5.15
CA GLY A 497 -10.99 2.15 -4.32
C GLY A 497 -11.41 0.68 -4.49
N CYS A 498 -11.51 0.22 -5.74
CA CYS A 498 -11.74 -1.19 -6.07
C CYS A 498 -11.11 -1.59 -7.42
N PRO A 499 -10.83 -2.89 -7.68
CA PRO A 499 -10.09 -3.32 -8.87
C PRO A 499 -10.96 -3.78 -10.06
N GLN A 500 -12.27 -4.00 -9.87
CA GLN A 500 -13.11 -4.71 -10.86
C GLN A 500 -13.91 -3.80 -11.80
N ARG A 501 -14.56 -2.74 -11.28
CA ARG A 501 -15.54 -1.93 -12.03
C ARG A 501 -14.91 -0.76 -12.79
N ASN A 502 -15.72 0.07 -13.43
CA ASN A 502 -15.29 1.31 -14.12
C ASN A 502 -14.96 2.49 -13.16
N ASP A 503 -14.26 2.19 -12.07
CA ASP A 503 -13.84 3.15 -11.05
C ASP A 503 -12.30 3.14 -11.01
N ARG A 504 -11.70 2.27 -10.17
CA ARG A 504 -10.24 2.03 -10.10
C ARG A 504 -9.45 3.33 -9.97
N THR A 505 -10.01 4.28 -9.22
CA THR A 505 -9.43 5.60 -9.00
C THR A 505 -8.84 5.70 -7.61
N GLY A 506 -7.88 6.61 -7.45
CA GLY A 506 -7.24 6.88 -6.17
C GLY A 506 -8.11 7.68 -5.23
N TRP A 507 -9.17 7.07 -4.70
CA TRP A 507 -10.06 7.70 -3.70
C TRP A 507 -9.28 8.01 -2.42
N MET A 508 -9.19 9.30 -2.11
CA MET A 508 -8.36 9.79 -1.01
C MET A 508 -8.90 9.34 0.34
N GLY A 509 -10.22 9.32 0.56
CA GLY A 509 -10.83 8.83 1.80
C GLY A 509 -10.44 7.40 2.12
N ASP A 510 -10.58 6.51 1.14
CA ASP A 510 -10.23 5.08 1.25
C ASP A 510 -8.76 4.90 1.60
N ALA A 511 -7.87 5.56 0.86
CA ALA A 511 -6.42 5.50 1.06
C ALA A 511 -6.02 6.08 2.43
N GLY A 512 -6.67 7.15 2.86
CA GLY A 512 -6.44 7.79 4.15
C GLY A 512 -6.86 6.91 5.33
N LEU A 513 -7.99 6.21 5.22
CA LEU A 513 -8.46 5.30 6.26
C LEU A 513 -7.61 4.03 6.37
N SER A 514 -7.01 3.60 5.25
CA SER A 514 -6.32 2.31 5.16
C SER A 514 -4.78 2.42 5.21
N VAL A 515 -4.22 3.62 5.36
CA VAL A 515 -2.75 3.81 5.31
C VAL A 515 -2.05 3.18 6.51
N ASP A 516 -2.64 3.25 7.70
CA ASP A 516 -2.00 2.77 8.93
C ASP A 516 -1.84 1.25 8.91
N GLU A 517 -2.88 0.48 8.57
CA GLU A 517 -2.71 -0.98 8.46
C GLU A 517 -1.85 -1.37 7.26
N ALA A 518 -1.92 -0.62 6.16
CA ALA A 518 -1.08 -0.89 5.00
C ALA A 518 0.41 -0.78 5.37
N LEU A 519 0.80 0.23 6.15
CA LEU A 519 2.18 0.44 6.61
C LEU A 519 2.62 -0.52 7.73
N TYR A 520 1.69 -1.13 8.48
CA TYR A 520 2.03 -2.26 9.37
C TYR A 520 2.31 -3.54 8.59
N ASN A 521 1.66 -3.75 7.44
CA ASN A 521 1.73 -5.01 6.71
C ASN A 521 2.75 -5.00 5.57
N PHE A 522 2.93 -3.88 4.87
CA PHE A 522 3.70 -3.79 3.64
C PHE A 522 4.68 -2.61 3.64
N ASP A 523 5.84 -2.78 3.00
CA ASP A 523 6.73 -1.65 2.67
C ASP A 523 6.11 -0.84 1.51
N TYR A 524 5.16 0.03 1.86
CA TYR A 524 4.49 0.95 0.95
C TYR A 524 4.91 2.41 1.13
N VAL A 525 6.08 2.67 1.75
CA VAL A 525 6.57 4.03 1.97
C VAL A 525 6.65 4.81 0.66
N ASN A 526 7.33 4.25 -0.35
CA ASN A 526 7.48 4.91 -1.66
C ASN A 526 6.16 4.96 -2.45
N PHE A 527 5.28 3.97 -2.27
CA PHE A 527 3.96 3.92 -2.89
C PHE A 527 3.07 5.09 -2.41
N TYR A 528 2.99 5.31 -1.09
CA TYR A 528 2.24 6.45 -0.54
C TYR A 528 2.94 7.80 -0.75
N LEU A 529 4.27 7.86 -0.84
CA LEU A 529 4.99 9.09 -1.25
C LEU A 529 4.67 9.49 -2.70
N ASN A 530 4.50 8.52 -3.61
CA ASN A 530 3.99 8.81 -4.95
C ASN A 530 2.57 9.37 -4.89
N PHE A 531 1.69 8.75 -4.09
CA PHE A 531 0.32 9.22 -3.91
C PHE A 531 0.24 10.66 -3.35
N LEU A 532 1.00 10.99 -2.29
CA LEU A 532 1.12 12.35 -1.76
C LEU A 532 1.65 13.35 -2.79
N THR A 533 2.57 12.92 -3.65
CA THR A 533 3.06 13.76 -4.76
C THR A 533 1.95 14.05 -5.76
N MET A 534 1.09 13.08 -6.07
CA MET A 534 -0.08 13.32 -6.93
C MET A 534 -1.12 14.23 -6.29
N ILE A 535 -1.36 14.12 -4.97
CA ILE A 535 -2.21 15.07 -4.22
C ILE A 535 -1.67 16.48 -4.37
N LYS A 536 -0.37 16.67 -4.14
CA LYS A 536 0.31 17.96 -4.33
C LYS A 536 0.20 18.46 -5.77
N ASP A 537 0.41 17.60 -6.77
CA ASP A 537 0.33 17.95 -8.19
C ASP A 537 -1.11 18.31 -8.63
N ASN A 538 -2.15 17.90 -7.89
CA ASN A 538 -3.57 18.21 -8.16
C ASN A 538 -4.16 19.31 -7.26
N GLN A 539 -3.42 19.76 -6.24
CA GLN A 539 -3.88 20.82 -5.34
C GLN A 539 -4.12 22.13 -6.09
N THR A 540 -5.26 22.77 -5.84
CA THR A 540 -5.63 24.04 -6.49
C THR A 540 -4.87 25.22 -5.88
N PRO A 541 -4.74 26.36 -6.59
CA PRO A 541 -4.02 27.53 -6.08
C PRO A 541 -4.56 28.12 -4.77
N ASP A 542 -5.84 27.92 -4.45
CA ASP A 542 -6.48 28.34 -3.20
C ASP A 542 -6.36 27.30 -2.07
N GLY A 543 -5.68 26.18 -2.30
CA GLY A 543 -5.35 25.17 -1.29
C GLY A 543 -6.29 23.97 -1.25
N ALA A 544 -7.39 23.97 -2.01
CA ALA A 544 -8.29 22.83 -2.08
C ALA A 544 -7.63 21.60 -2.74
N VAL A 545 -8.01 20.41 -2.27
CA VAL A 545 -7.65 19.13 -2.91
C VAL A 545 -8.90 18.47 -3.50
N SER A 546 -8.72 17.39 -4.26
CA SER A 546 -9.80 16.63 -4.92
C SER A 546 -10.16 15.35 -4.15
N ASP A 547 -11.34 14.77 -4.39
CA ASP A 547 -11.69 13.47 -3.78
C ASP A 547 -10.85 12.29 -4.32
N THR A 548 -10.39 12.42 -5.57
CA THR A 548 -9.55 11.40 -6.24
C THR A 548 -8.29 12.02 -6.80
N VAL A 549 -7.19 11.25 -6.81
CA VAL A 549 -5.96 11.60 -7.51
C VAL A 549 -5.41 10.40 -8.31
N PRO A 550 -5.04 10.56 -9.59
CA PRO A 550 -5.35 11.70 -10.47
C PRO A 550 -6.85 12.01 -10.51
N PHE A 551 -7.23 13.29 -10.51
CA PHE A 551 -8.65 13.66 -10.48
C PHE A 551 -9.39 13.22 -11.73
N MET A 552 -10.39 12.35 -11.56
CA MET A 552 -11.30 11.92 -12.64
C MET A 552 -12.76 11.87 -12.22
N THR A 553 -13.01 11.65 -10.93
CA THR A 553 -14.35 11.48 -10.36
C THR A 553 -14.39 12.07 -8.95
N GLY A 554 -15.59 12.33 -8.44
CA GLY A 554 -15.81 13.05 -7.19
C GLY A 554 -15.74 14.57 -7.38
N PHE A 555 -15.36 15.29 -6.33
CA PHE A 555 -15.48 16.74 -6.26
C PHE A 555 -14.13 17.45 -6.06
N ILE A 556 -14.11 18.73 -6.46
CA ILE A 556 -13.14 19.74 -6.04
C ILE A 556 -13.97 20.94 -5.55
N PRO A 557 -13.86 21.37 -4.28
CA PRO A 557 -13.03 20.78 -3.22
C PRO A 557 -13.51 19.38 -2.81
N ALA A 558 -12.57 18.56 -2.32
CA ALA A 558 -12.83 17.27 -1.72
C ALA A 558 -13.75 17.39 -0.51
N ASP A 559 -14.53 16.34 -0.21
CA ASP A 559 -15.13 16.15 1.11
C ASP A 559 -14.00 16.21 2.15
N PRO A 560 -14.17 16.88 3.30
CA PRO A 560 -13.10 16.95 4.29
C PRO A 560 -12.57 15.58 4.74
N ASN A 561 -13.40 14.53 4.78
CA ASN A 561 -12.97 13.16 5.08
C ASN A 561 -12.19 12.47 3.95
N TRP A 562 -12.23 13.01 2.73
CA TRP A 562 -11.36 12.58 1.63
C TRP A 562 -10.10 13.44 1.61
N GLY A 563 -10.23 14.76 1.75
CA GLY A 563 -9.09 15.69 1.76
C GLY A 563 -8.10 15.47 2.92
N THR A 564 -8.58 14.98 4.07
CA THR A 564 -7.75 14.60 5.24
C THR A 564 -6.64 13.62 4.89
N ALA A 565 -6.78 12.82 3.82
CA ALA A 565 -5.74 11.90 3.34
C ALA A 565 -4.39 12.60 3.12
N TYR A 566 -4.38 13.87 2.70
CA TYR A 566 -3.13 14.63 2.56
C TYR A 566 -2.39 14.78 3.89
N VAL A 567 -3.14 14.95 4.99
CA VAL A 567 -2.62 15.12 6.34
C VAL A 567 -2.25 13.76 6.96
N ILE A 568 -3.18 12.80 6.95
CA ILE A 568 -3.02 11.55 7.70
C ILE A 568 -2.03 10.58 7.05
N ILE A 569 -1.96 10.52 5.71
CA ILE A 569 -0.93 9.71 5.03
C ILE A 569 0.46 10.27 5.35
N THR A 570 0.62 11.60 5.35
CA THR A 570 1.88 12.25 5.73
C THR A 570 2.25 11.94 7.18
N TRP A 571 1.28 12.00 8.10
CA TRP A 571 1.49 11.70 9.51
C TRP A 571 1.91 10.24 9.74
N TYR A 572 1.17 9.28 9.19
CA TYR A 572 1.47 7.86 9.39
C TYR A 572 2.77 7.43 8.70
N LEU A 573 3.13 7.99 7.55
CA LEU A 573 4.45 7.77 6.98
C LEU A 573 5.56 8.20 7.95
N TYR A 574 5.43 9.36 8.60
CA TYR A 574 6.36 9.79 9.63
C TYR A 574 6.33 8.86 10.85
N GLU A 575 5.15 8.45 11.34
CA GLU A 575 5.05 7.60 12.53
C GLU A 575 5.68 6.22 12.33
N HIS A 576 5.57 5.65 11.13
CA HIS A 576 6.12 4.33 10.80
C HIS A 576 7.61 4.37 10.45
N THR A 577 8.12 5.49 9.92
CA THR A 577 9.52 5.59 9.46
C THR A 577 10.44 6.38 10.39
N GLY A 578 9.89 7.30 11.18
CA GLY A 578 10.63 8.34 11.89
C GLY A 578 11.15 9.47 11.00
N ASP A 579 10.79 9.52 9.72
CA ASP A 579 11.31 10.49 8.76
C ASP A 579 10.55 11.83 8.82
N VAL A 580 11.10 12.78 9.57
CA VAL A 580 10.54 14.13 9.68
C VAL A 580 10.57 14.90 8.35
N THR A 581 11.44 14.52 7.40
CA THR A 581 11.58 15.22 6.11
C THR A 581 10.35 15.02 5.22
N ILE A 582 9.58 13.95 5.44
CA ILE A 582 8.27 13.73 4.80
C ILE A 582 7.32 14.85 5.21
N ILE A 583 7.22 15.15 6.51
CA ILE A 583 6.40 16.27 7.00
C ILE A 583 6.89 17.57 6.37
N GLU A 584 8.19 17.86 6.40
CA GLU A 584 8.76 19.09 5.82
C GLU A 584 8.38 19.28 4.34
N LYS A 585 8.45 18.20 3.56
CA LYS A 585 8.17 18.21 2.11
C LYS A 585 6.73 18.59 1.77
N TYR A 586 5.76 18.14 2.57
CA TYR A 586 4.32 18.34 2.31
C TYR A 586 3.66 19.39 3.20
N TYR A 587 4.37 19.91 4.21
CA TYR A 587 3.87 20.85 5.22
C TYR A 587 3.13 22.05 4.63
N THR A 588 3.70 22.69 3.59
CA THR A 588 3.11 23.90 2.99
C THR A 588 1.79 23.59 2.27
N GLY A 589 1.68 22.44 1.60
CA GLY A 589 0.45 22.03 0.93
C GLY A 589 -0.64 21.64 1.93
N ILE A 590 -0.28 20.95 3.01
CA ILE A 590 -1.19 20.65 4.13
C ILE A 590 -1.68 21.94 4.78
N GLN A 591 -0.79 22.90 5.02
CA GLN A 591 -1.15 24.20 5.56
C GLN A 591 -2.19 24.91 4.67
N ALA A 592 -1.99 24.89 3.35
CA ALA A 592 -2.93 25.49 2.40
C ALA A 592 -4.30 24.80 2.41
N TRP A 593 -4.34 23.47 2.54
CA TRP A 593 -5.59 22.72 2.70
C TRP A 593 -6.35 23.11 3.98
N ILE A 594 -5.64 23.23 5.11
CA ILE A 594 -6.26 23.63 6.38
C ILE A 594 -6.74 25.08 6.33
N ASP A 595 -5.96 25.98 5.75
CA ASP A 595 -6.36 27.37 5.55
C ASP A 595 -7.59 27.48 4.62
N PHE A 596 -7.68 26.63 3.60
CA PHE A 596 -8.88 26.49 2.76
C PHE A 596 -10.09 26.07 3.59
N LEU A 597 -10.00 25.01 4.40
CA LEU A 597 -11.08 24.57 5.29
C LEU A 597 -11.51 25.65 6.29
N ILE A 598 -10.56 26.38 6.87
CA ILE A 598 -10.85 27.53 7.75
C ILE A 598 -11.65 28.60 6.98
N SER A 599 -11.36 28.80 5.70
CA SER A 599 -12.09 29.76 4.87
C SER A 599 -13.54 29.33 4.60
N GLU A 600 -13.78 28.03 4.39
CA GLU A 600 -15.13 27.47 4.20
C GLU A 600 -15.92 27.47 5.51
N TYR A 601 -15.27 27.10 6.61
CA TYR A 601 -15.82 27.20 7.97
C TYR A 601 -16.28 28.63 8.29
N LYS A 602 -15.47 29.66 8.00
CA LYS A 602 -15.84 31.07 8.25
C LYS A 602 -17.09 31.52 7.49
N LYS A 603 -17.47 30.84 6.40
CA LYS A 603 -18.69 31.16 5.63
C LYS A 603 -19.95 30.50 6.21
N SER A 604 -19.80 29.36 6.88
CA SER A 604 -20.92 28.43 7.14
C SER A 604 -21.10 28.01 8.60
N GLY A 605 -20.03 28.06 9.41
CA GLY A 605 -19.95 27.42 10.72
C GLY A 605 -19.92 25.89 10.63
N LEU A 606 -19.64 25.21 11.74
CA LEU A 606 -19.57 23.74 11.78
C LEU A 606 -20.93 23.08 11.48
N ALA A 607 -22.03 23.74 11.87
CA ALA A 607 -23.39 23.24 11.64
C ALA A 607 -23.71 23.02 10.15
N ASN A 608 -23.11 23.83 9.27
CA ASN A 608 -23.42 23.85 7.83
C ASN A 608 -22.17 23.72 6.96
N ILE A 609 -21.04 23.24 7.52
CA ILE A 609 -19.86 22.96 6.72
C ILE A 609 -20.22 21.92 5.65
N TYR A 610 -19.67 22.09 4.45
CA TYR A 610 -20.03 21.25 3.31
C TYR A 610 -19.59 19.79 3.50
N TYR A 611 -20.28 18.87 2.83
CA TYR A 611 -19.94 17.45 2.77
C TYR A 611 -20.48 16.88 1.44
N HIS A 612 -19.90 15.77 0.98
CA HIS A 612 -20.34 15.07 -0.23
C HIS A 612 -20.73 13.62 0.06
N TRP A 613 -20.01 12.93 0.97
CA TRP A 613 -20.13 11.48 1.13
C TRP A 613 -20.61 11.05 2.52
N GLY A 614 -20.27 11.81 3.58
CA GLY A 614 -20.61 11.48 4.95
C GLY A 614 -19.90 10.23 5.48
N ASP A 615 -20.50 9.55 6.46
CA ASP A 615 -19.97 8.30 7.02
C ASP A 615 -20.34 7.11 6.11
N TRP A 616 -19.65 7.00 4.98
CA TRP A 616 -20.01 6.13 3.85
C TRP A 616 -20.16 4.65 4.22
N ALA A 617 -21.06 3.96 3.49
CA ALA A 617 -21.46 2.56 3.72
C ALA A 617 -21.91 2.21 5.17
N PRO A 618 -22.73 3.05 5.84
CA PRO A 618 -23.15 2.75 7.20
C PRO A 618 -24.27 1.71 7.20
N VAL A 619 -24.40 0.97 8.31
CA VAL A 619 -25.55 0.07 8.54
C VAL A 619 -26.82 0.90 8.70
N GLN A 620 -26.73 2.02 9.43
CA GLN A 620 -27.81 2.99 9.61
C GLN A 620 -27.34 4.37 9.18
N GLN A 621 -28.13 5.03 8.33
CA GLN A 621 -27.78 6.34 7.79
C GLN A 621 -27.57 7.38 8.90
N VAL A 622 -26.43 8.06 8.85
CA VAL A 622 -26.10 9.17 9.75
C VAL A 622 -26.93 10.39 9.34
N LYS A 623 -27.63 11.00 10.29
CA LYS A 623 -28.53 12.14 10.01
C LYS A 623 -27.82 13.49 9.92
N ASN A 624 -26.63 13.61 10.51
CA ASN A 624 -25.87 14.86 10.56
C ASN A 624 -24.49 14.68 9.92
N ASN A 625 -24.41 14.85 8.60
CA ASN A 625 -23.15 14.72 7.87
C ASN A 625 -22.22 15.93 8.05
N SER A 626 -22.74 17.10 8.43
CA SER A 626 -21.89 18.24 8.80
C SER A 626 -20.99 17.91 10.01
N LEU A 627 -21.49 17.12 10.96
CA LEU A 627 -20.68 16.59 12.07
C LEU A 627 -19.54 15.69 11.56
N VAL A 628 -19.84 14.79 10.62
CA VAL A 628 -18.83 13.86 10.04
C VAL A 628 -17.77 14.64 9.27
N SER A 629 -18.16 15.64 8.47
CA SER A 629 -17.23 16.53 7.76
C SER A 629 -16.40 17.38 8.73
N SER A 630 -17.04 17.93 9.78
CA SER A 630 -16.36 18.68 10.83
C SER A 630 -15.32 17.83 11.58
N TYR A 631 -15.56 16.51 11.74
CA TYR A 631 -14.63 15.60 12.41
C TYR A 631 -13.26 15.62 11.73
N ALA A 632 -13.22 15.43 10.41
CA ALA A 632 -11.97 15.49 9.65
C ALA A 632 -11.29 16.86 9.75
N PHE A 633 -12.07 17.95 9.72
CA PHE A 633 -11.51 19.29 9.86
C PHE A 633 -10.82 19.50 11.22
N LEU A 634 -11.47 19.14 12.33
CA LEU A 634 -10.84 19.25 13.66
C LEU A 634 -9.63 18.30 13.77
N HIS A 635 -9.73 17.09 13.23
CA HIS A 635 -8.63 16.12 13.21
C HIS A 635 -7.41 16.66 12.46
N ASP A 636 -7.61 17.26 11.29
CA ASP A 636 -6.55 17.86 10.47
C ASP A 636 -5.86 19.02 11.20
N VAL A 637 -6.62 19.92 11.81
CA VAL A 637 -6.06 21.05 12.58
C VAL A 637 -5.21 20.52 13.75
N TYR A 638 -5.70 19.53 14.50
CA TYR A 638 -4.95 18.95 15.63
C TYR A 638 -3.65 18.27 15.17
N THR A 639 -3.72 17.49 14.08
CA THR A 639 -2.56 16.81 13.51
C THR A 639 -1.53 17.82 12.99
N PHE A 640 -1.99 18.91 12.38
CA PHE A 640 -1.10 19.96 11.87
C PHE A 640 -0.43 20.78 12.98
N ILE A 641 -1.08 20.97 14.13
CA ILE A 641 -0.43 21.52 15.32
C ILE A 641 0.74 20.62 15.71
N SER A 642 0.52 19.31 15.78
CA SER A 642 1.56 18.32 16.11
C SER A 642 2.72 18.36 15.10
N MET A 643 2.42 18.43 13.80
CA MET A 643 3.44 18.63 12.75
C MET A 643 4.21 19.95 12.93
N SER A 644 3.51 21.03 13.31
CA SER A 644 4.11 22.34 13.52
C SER A 644 5.04 22.36 14.73
N GLU A 645 4.69 21.64 15.80
CA GLU A 645 5.55 21.44 16.98
C GLU A 645 6.82 20.68 16.60
N LEU A 646 6.69 19.57 15.86
CA LEU A 646 7.83 18.78 15.38
C LEU A 646 8.81 19.62 14.54
N LEU A 647 8.29 20.52 13.71
CA LEU A 647 9.10 21.41 12.86
C LEU A 647 9.49 22.73 13.53
N ASN A 648 9.19 22.90 14.83
CA ASN A 648 9.43 24.14 15.59
C ASN A 648 8.84 25.41 14.91
N ARG A 649 7.66 25.29 14.29
CA ARG A 649 6.90 26.39 13.67
C ARG A 649 5.98 27.07 14.70
N THR A 650 6.58 27.74 15.67
CA THR A 650 5.89 28.31 16.84
C THR A 650 4.73 29.25 16.50
N ASP A 651 4.85 30.09 15.47
CA ASP A 651 3.77 30.97 15.01
C ASP A 651 2.54 30.18 14.53
N ASN A 652 2.78 29.08 13.80
CA ASN A 652 1.71 28.20 13.34
C ASN A 652 1.10 27.43 14.51
N VAL A 653 1.90 26.91 15.45
CA VAL A 653 1.38 26.28 16.68
C VAL A 653 0.40 27.24 17.37
N GLN A 654 0.80 28.49 17.62
CA GLN A 654 -0.07 29.48 18.26
C GLN A 654 -1.34 29.76 17.45
N LYS A 655 -1.23 30.01 16.14
CA LYS A 655 -2.37 30.31 15.25
C LYS A 655 -3.38 29.15 15.25
N TYR A 656 -2.93 27.94 14.98
CA TYR A 656 -3.83 26.81 14.79
C TYR A 656 -4.34 26.24 16.12
N SER A 657 -3.62 26.38 17.24
CA SER A 657 -4.18 26.07 18.57
C SER A 657 -5.34 27.00 18.93
N GLN A 658 -5.27 28.29 18.59
CA GLN A 658 -6.40 29.22 18.79
C GLN A 658 -7.61 28.84 17.93
N VAL A 659 -7.37 28.47 16.67
CA VAL A 659 -8.43 27.96 15.79
C VAL A 659 -9.03 26.68 16.38
N TYR A 660 -8.20 25.72 16.81
CA TYR A 660 -8.67 24.47 17.38
C TYR A 660 -9.56 24.68 18.60
N GLN A 661 -9.17 25.59 19.51
CA GLN A 661 -9.99 25.95 20.66
C GLN A 661 -11.36 26.53 20.24
N GLN A 662 -11.40 27.41 19.25
CA GLN A 662 -12.68 27.94 18.75
C GLN A 662 -13.56 26.84 18.17
N LEU A 663 -12.98 25.92 17.41
CA LEU A 663 -13.68 24.79 16.80
C LEU A 663 -14.20 23.81 17.87
N THR A 664 -13.44 23.54 18.93
CA THR A 664 -13.89 22.63 20.00
C THR A 664 -15.04 23.24 20.81
N GLU A 665 -14.98 24.54 21.11
CA GLU A 665 -16.06 25.28 21.76
C GLU A 665 -17.33 25.30 20.89
N GLU A 666 -17.21 25.58 19.60
CA GLU A 666 -18.35 25.56 18.68
C GLU A 666 -18.91 24.15 18.49
N TRP A 667 -18.06 23.12 18.35
CA TRP A 667 -18.49 21.72 18.22
C TRP A 667 -19.44 21.33 19.35
N HIS A 668 -19.03 21.61 20.59
CA HIS A 668 -19.85 21.28 21.75
C HIS A 668 -21.18 22.04 21.72
N ASN A 669 -21.15 23.35 21.45
CA ASN A 669 -22.35 24.18 21.42
C ASN A 669 -23.35 23.78 20.31
N VAL A 670 -22.84 23.38 19.15
CA VAL A 670 -23.67 23.05 17.97
C VAL A 670 -24.21 21.62 18.04
N PHE A 671 -23.36 20.66 18.43
CA PHE A 671 -23.69 19.25 18.28
C PHE A 671 -24.07 18.58 19.60
N TYR A 672 -23.71 19.07 20.78
CA TYR A 672 -24.12 18.39 22.01
C TYR A 672 -25.62 18.50 22.25
N ASN A 673 -26.25 17.37 22.56
CA ASN A 673 -27.67 17.28 22.84
C ASN A 673 -27.89 16.53 24.15
N SER A 674 -28.22 17.29 25.21
CA SER A 674 -28.47 16.76 26.55
C SER A 674 -29.67 15.82 26.62
N THR A 675 -30.59 15.86 25.65
CA THR A 675 -31.77 14.96 25.63
C THR A 675 -31.38 13.52 25.34
N VAL A 676 -30.36 13.32 24.50
CA VAL A 676 -29.83 12.00 24.13
C VAL A 676 -28.53 11.67 24.86
N ASN A 677 -28.09 12.55 25.77
CA ASN A 677 -26.81 12.44 26.49
C ASN A 677 -25.63 12.17 25.54
N GLY A 678 -25.61 12.85 24.40
CA GLY A 678 -24.69 12.57 23.31
C GLY A 678 -24.63 13.70 22.29
N TYR A 679 -24.06 13.41 21.12
CA TYR A 679 -23.89 14.38 20.04
C TYR A 679 -24.87 14.13 18.88
N ALA A 680 -25.29 15.23 18.24
CA ALA A 680 -26.31 15.32 17.22
C ALA A 680 -27.61 14.57 17.59
N ASP A 681 -27.87 13.45 16.92
CA ASP A 681 -29.04 12.60 17.11
C ASP A 681 -28.81 11.46 18.11
N GLY A 682 -27.63 11.40 18.74
CA GLY A 682 -27.23 10.34 19.66
C GLY A 682 -26.83 9.04 18.97
N SER A 683 -26.64 9.06 17.63
CA SER A 683 -26.17 7.90 16.88
C SER A 683 -24.78 7.44 17.33
N GLN A 684 -24.49 6.15 17.11
CA GLN A 684 -23.20 5.57 17.46
C GLN A 684 -22.06 6.29 16.72
N SER A 685 -22.20 6.57 15.42
CA SER A 685 -21.21 7.35 14.65
C SER A 685 -20.96 8.73 15.25
N ALA A 686 -22.01 9.51 15.55
CA ALA A 686 -21.85 10.86 16.09
C ALA A 686 -21.10 10.85 17.43
N ASN A 687 -21.43 9.91 18.32
CA ASN A 687 -20.77 9.78 19.62
C ASN A 687 -19.33 9.27 19.47
N VAL A 688 -19.07 8.28 18.61
CA VAL A 688 -17.71 7.76 18.35
C VAL A 688 -16.81 8.87 17.82
N LEU A 689 -17.22 9.58 16.78
CA LEU A 689 -16.41 10.63 16.15
C LEU A 689 -16.15 11.78 17.14
N SER A 690 -17.15 12.16 17.94
CA SER A 690 -16.98 13.19 18.96
C SER A 690 -15.99 12.76 20.06
N LEU A 691 -16.11 11.52 20.55
CA LEU A 691 -15.23 10.98 21.60
C LEU A 691 -13.81 10.73 21.10
N ALA A 692 -13.63 10.44 19.81
CA ALA A 692 -12.32 10.22 19.18
C ALA A 692 -11.51 11.52 19.02
N LEU A 693 -12.15 12.69 18.99
CA LEU A 693 -11.46 13.98 18.94
C LEU A 693 -10.90 14.37 20.31
N SER A 694 -9.65 14.83 20.30
CA SER A 694 -8.92 15.27 21.49
C SER A 694 -9.55 16.52 22.13
N ASN A 695 -9.86 16.48 23.43
CA ASN A 695 -10.37 17.64 24.19
C ASN A 695 -11.65 18.30 23.63
N VAL A 696 -12.45 17.59 22.83
CA VAL A 696 -13.73 18.10 22.29
C VAL A 696 -14.89 17.80 23.22
N VAL A 697 -14.97 16.57 23.76
CA VAL A 697 -15.98 16.23 24.76
C VAL A 697 -15.50 16.69 26.14
N PRO A 698 -16.23 17.58 26.84
CA PRO A 698 -15.81 18.02 28.17
C PRO A 698 -15.63 16.84 29.13
N GLU A 699 -14.54 16.84 29.92
CA GLU A 699 -14.21 15.75 30.84
C GLU A 699 -15.35 15.36 31.79
N SER A 700 -16.13 16.35 32.25
CA SER A 700 -17.30 16.10 33.11
C SER A 700 -18.46 15.37 32.40
N LEU A 701 -18.52 15.44 31.07
CA LEU A 701 -19.56 14.82 30.24
C LEU A 701 -19.06 13.56 29.51
N ARG A 702 -17.75 13.38 29.37
CA ARG A 702 -17.15 12.23 28.66
C ARG A 702 -17.68 10.89 29.17
N PRO A 703 -17.76 10.60 30.49
CA PRO A 703 -18.34 9.35 30.98
C PRO A 703 -19.82 9.18 30.62
N THR A 704 -20.60 10.26 30.59
CA THR A 704 -22.02 10.23 30.24
C THR A 704 -22.22 9.86 28.77
N VAL A 705 -21.47 10.50 27.87
CA VAL A 705 -21.53 10.22 26.42
C VAL A 705 -21.03 8.83 26.10
N LEU A 706 -19.92 8.41 26.74
CA LEU A 706 -19.35 7.07 26.60
C LEU A 706 -20.34 5.98 27.05
N ASN A 707 -21.00 6.17 28.19
CA ASN A 707 -22.04 5.24 28.64
C ASN A 707 -23.23 5.19 27.67
N SER A 708 -23.64 6.32 27.08
CA SER A 708 -24.70 6.36 26.07
C SER A 708 -24.32 5.52 24.83
N LEU A 709 -23.10 5.71 24.33
CA LEU A 709 -22.55 4.93 23.20
C LEU A 709 -22.49 3.43 23.52
N VAL A 710 -21.87 3.06 24.64
CA VAL A 710 -21.69 1.65 25.02
C VAL A 710 -23.05 0.96 25.21
N ASN A 711 -24.00 1.61 25.89
CA ASN A 711 -25.34 1.07 26.04
C ASN A 711 -26.05 0.92 24.70
N SER A 712 -25.89 1.88 23.77
CA SER A 712 -26.44 1.78 22.42
C SER A 712 -25.91 0.55 21.68
N ILE A 713 -24.60 0.31 21.71
CA ILE A 713 -23.98 -0.85 21.07
C ILE A 713 -24.45 -2.16 21.73
N VAL A 714 -24.37 -2.25 23.06
CA VAL A 714 -24.71 -3.47 23.80
C VAL A 714 -26.19 -3.85 23.65
N ASN A 715 -27.10 -2.89 23.54
CA ASN A 715 -28.53 -3.15 23.41
C ASN A 715 -28.94 -3.83 22.10
N ILE A 716 -28.20 -3.58 21.01
CA ILE A 716 -28.48 -4.17 19.69
C ILE A 716 -27.43 -5.19 19.25
N ASP A 717 -26.29 -5.25 19.95
CA ASP A 717 -25.16 -6.16 19.76
C ASP A 717 -24.41 -6.02 18.41
N TYR A 718 -24.40 -4.80 17.85
CA TYR A 718 -23.58 -4.45 16.69
C TYR A 718 -23.33 -2.94 16.59
N PHE A 719 -22.32 -2.57 15.79
CA PHE A 719 -22.01 -1.19 15.47
C PHE A 719 -22.76 -0.73 14.20
N THR A 720 -23.29 0.49 14.17
CA THR A 720 -24.17 0.96 13.08
C THR A 720 -23.50 1.88 12.06
N GLY A 721 -22.26 2.31 12.32
CA GLY A 721 -21.58 3.33 11.54
C GLY A 721 -20.97 2.85 10.22
N GLY A 722 -20.47 3.82 9.46
CA GLY A 722 -19.76 3.66 8.18
C GLY A 722 -18.25 3.71 8.34
N ILE A 723 -17.55 3.86 7.22
CA ILE A 723 -16.09 3.71 7.14
C ILE A 723 -15.30 4.67 8.05
N ILE A 724 -15.79 5.89 8.27
CA ILE A 724 -15.10 6.91 9.08
C ILE A 724 -15.21 6.55 10.55
N SER A 725 -16.42 6.23 11.00
CA SER A 725 -16.66 5.88 12.40
C SER A 725 -16.17 4.48 12.77
N VAL A 726 -16.15 3.53 11.82
CA VAL A 726 -15.55 2.20 12.00
C VAL A 726 -14.05 2.29 12.23
N ALA A 727 -13.34 3.15 11.50
CA ALA A 727 -11.91 3.39 11.75
C ALA A 727 -11.63 3.93 13.17
N ALA A 728 -12.59 4.65 13.76
CA ALA A 728 -12.46 5.23 15.09
C ALA A 728 -12.95 4.31 16.24
N VAL A 729 -13.94 3.44 16.02
CA VAL A 729 -14.65 2.75 17.11
C VAL A 729 -13.78 1.74 17.86
N TYR A 730 -12.99 0.91 17.18
CA TYR A 730 -12.16 -0.12 17.84
C TYR A 730 -11.03 0.49 18.68
N PRO A 731 -10.25 1.46 18.16
CA PRO A 731 -9.29 2.21 18.96
C PRO A 731 -9.95 2.92 20.14
N LEU A 732 -11.06 3.62 19.92
CA LEU A 732 -11.77 4.36 20.97
C LEU A 732 -12.19 3.44 22.12
N LEU A 733 -12.92 2.37 21.83
CA LEU A 733 -13.39 1.43 22.85
C LEU A 733 -12.22 0.83 23.64
N SER A 734 -11.09 0.55 22.97
CA SER A 734 -9.91 -0.02 23.63
C SER A 734 -9.21 0.98 24.54
N LYS A 735 -9.09 2.25 24.12
CA LYS A 735 -8.51 3.33 24.94
C LYS A 735 -9.38 3.67 26.15
N GLU A 736 -10.70 3.59 26.00
CA GLU A 736 -11.68 3.96 27.03
C GLU A 736 -12.02 2.82 28.00
N GLY A 737 -11.27 1.71 27.98
CA GLY A 737 -11.44 0.60 28.93
C GLY A 737 -12.59 -0.38 28.58
N TYR A 738 -13.12 -0.31 27.36
CA TYR A 738 -14.16 -1.21 26.82
C TYR A 738 -13.57 -2.19 25.79
N HIS A 739 -12.34 -2.66 26.00
CA HIS A 739 -11.66 -3.57 25.09
C HIS A 739 -12.41 -4.91 24.90
N ASP A 740 -13.08 -5.42 25.95
CA ASP A 740 -14.00 -6.58 25.86
C ASP A 740 -15.08 -6.40 24.78
N LEU A 741 -15.63 -5.18 24.66
CA LEU A 741 -16.66 -4.86 23.67
C LEU A 741 -16.08 -4.75 22.27
N ALA A 742 -14.92 -4.09 22.13
CA ALA A 742 -14.21 -4.02 20.85
C ALA A 742 -13.90 -5.41 20.29
N LEU A 743 -13.37 -6.31 21.14
CA LEU A 743 -13.07 -7.69 20.76
C LEU A 743 -14.34 -8.47 20.40
N ARG A 744 -15.44 -8.31 21.16
CA ARG A 744 -16.72 -8.96 20.81
C ARG A 744 -17.24 -8.53 19.45
N LEU A 745 -17.17 -7.23 19.13
CA LEU A 745 -17.58 -6.72 17.82
C LEU A 745 -16.69 -7.27 16.69
N ALA A 746 -15.37 -7.35 16.90
CA ALA A 746 -14.43 -7.90 15.92
C ALA A 746 -14.62 -9.42 15.69
N LEU A 747 -15.00 -10.16 16.74
CA LEU A 747 -15.23 -11.60 16.69
C LEU A 747 -16.63 -12.00 16.19
N SER A 748 -17.54 -11.05 16.06
CA SER A 748 -18.91 -11.33 15.63
C SER A 748 -18.95 -11.92 14.22
N THR A 749 -19.83 -12.91 14.02
CA THR A 749 -20.11 -13.53 12.73
C THR A 749 -21.54 -13.25 12.23
N SER A 750 -22.33 -12.51 13.00
CA SER A 750 -23.67 -12.06 12.60
C SER A 750 -23.59 -10.75 11.82
N TYR A 751 -24.55 -10.54 10.91
CA TYR A 751 -24.66 -9.24 10.24
C TYR A 751 -25.01 -8.14 11.26
N PRO A 752 -24.39 -6.94 11.17
CA PRO A 752 -23.26 -6.55 10.33
C PRO A 752 -21.91 -6.74 11.04
N SER A 753 -20.97 -7.46 10.43
CA SER A 753 -19.61 -7.65 10.96
C SER A 753 -18.65 -8.11 9.87
N TYR A 754 -17.35 -8.02 10.14
CA TYR A 754 -16.35 -8.63 9.27
C TYR A 754 -16.50 -10.16 9.24
N GLY A 755 -16.85 -10.76 10.38
CA GLY A 755 -17.07 -12.21 10.45
C GLY A 755 -18.26 -12.67 9.61
N TYR A 756 -19.28 -11.82 9.47
CA TYR A 756 -20.38 -12.07 8.56
C TYR A 756 -19.95 -12.09 7.08
N MET A 757 -19.00 -11.26 6.67
CA MET A 757 -18.52 -11.25 5.27
C MET A 757 -17.92 -12.61 4.89
N PHE A 758 -17.03 -13.16 5.72
CA PHE A 758 -16.41 -14.44 5.39
C PHE A 758 -17.31 -15.65 5.69
N ASN A 759 -18.23 -15.57 6.66
CA ASN A 759 -19.20 -16.62 6.97
C ASN A 759 -20.55 -16.39 6.25
N ASN A 760 -20.51 -15.74 5.10
CA ASN A 760 -21.70 -15.30 4.42
C ASN A 760 -22.43 -16.49 3.76
N PRO A 761 -23.77 -16.59 3.87
CA PRO A 761 -24.53 -17.73 3.35
C PRO A 761 -24.51 -17.87 1.81
N ILE A 762 -24.16 -16.81 1.06
CA ILE A 762 -24.10 -16.83 -0.40
C ILE A 762 -22.70 -17.13 -0.90
N GLN A 763 -21.70 -16.38 -0.41
CA GLN A 763 -20.30 -16.54 -0.79
C GLN A 763 -19.38 -16.05 0.32
N ASN A 764 -18.51 -16.94 0.79
CA ASN A 764 -17.48 -16.58 1.76
C ASN A 764 -16.50 -15.56 1.15
N ALA A 765 -16.38 -14.40 1.81
CA ALA A 765 -15.42 -13.37 1.46
C ALA A 765 -13.98 -13.82 1.65
N THR A 766 -13.15 -13.61 0.63
CA THR A 766 -11.68 -13.78 0.69
C THR A 766 -10.92 -12.45 0.56
N THR A 767 -11.67 -11.35 0.57
CA THR A 767 -11.28 -9.94 0.53
C THR A 767 -12.33 -9.16 1.34
N THR A 768 -12.05 -7.92 1.72
CA THR A 768 -13.00 -7.03 2.40
C THR A 768 -13.94 -6.39 1.39
N TRP A 769 -15.20 -6.19 1.78
CA TRP A 769 -16.25 -5.75 0.86
C TRP A 769 -16.57 -4.26 1.00
N GLU A 770 -17.16 -3.66 -0.03
CA GLU A 770 -17.56 -2.25 -0.01
C GLU A 770 -18.75 -1.96 0.91
N GLN A 771 -19.61 -2.94 1.12
CA GLN A 771 -20.77 -2.86 2.01
C GLN A 771 -20.71 -4.03 2.99
N TRP A 772 -21.27 -3.84 4.19
CA TRP A 772 -21.46 -4.94 5.15
C TRP A 772 -22.26 -6.12 4.57
N ASN A 773 -23.06 -5.89 3.54
CA ASN A 773 -23.74 -6.92 2.74
C ASN A 773 -23.69 -6.57 1.24
N SER A 774 -22.55 -6.83 0.59
CA SER A 774 -22.30 -6.48 -0.82
C SER A 774 -22.97 -7.38 -1.88
N LEU A 775 -23.91 -8.23 -1.48
CA LEU A 775 -24.54 -9.27 -2.30
C LEU A 775 -25.66 -8.72 -3.21
N PRO A 776 -26.17 -9.50 -4.21
CA PRO A 776 -26.66 -9.01 -5.51
C PRO A 776 -28.04 -8.33 -5.49
N THR A 777 -28.23 -7.37 -4.57
CA THR A 777 -29.45 -6.55 -4.43
C THR A 777 -29.18 -5.07 -4.63
N LYS A 778 -27.90 -4.65 -4.76
CA LYS A 778 -27.50 -3.26 -4.95
C LYS A 778 -26.55 -3.13 -6.14
N ALA A 779 -26.91 -2.29 -7.11
CA ALA A 779 -25.96 -1.79 -8.11
C ALA A 779 -24.83 -1.02 -7.39
N ARG A 780 -23.59 -1.10 -7.91
CA ARG A 780 -22.36 -0.57 -7.27
C ARG A 780 -22.05 -1.16 -5.89
N SER A 781 -21.62 -2.42 -5.88
CA SER A 781 -21.26 -3.12 -4.66
C SER A 781 -20.07 -4.07 -4.90
N SER A 782 -18.87 -3.59 -4.64
CA SER A 782 -17.61 -4.35 -4.77
C SER A 782 -17.47 -5.39 -3.67
N LEU A 783 -16.87 -6.53 -4.03
CA LEU A 783 -16.41 -7.55 -3.09
C LEU A 783 -14.91 -7.46 -2.81
N ASN A 784 -14.23 -6.38 -3.21
CA ASN A 784 -12.81 -6.15 -3.00
C ASN A 784 -12.51 -4.65 -2.83
N HIS A 785 -12.60 -4.17 -1.59
CA HIS A 785 -12.47 -2.76 -1.23
C HIS A 785 -11.73 -2.60 0.09
N HIS A 786 -10.73 -1.73 0.14
CA HIS A 786 -9.83 -1.61 1.31
C HIS A 786 -10.26 -0.57 2.36
N MET A 787 -11.37 0.17 2.15
CA MET A 787 -11.79 1.26 3.04
C MET A 787 -12.23 0.81 4.45
N PHE A 788 -12.60 -0.45 4.63
CA PHE A 788 -12.87 -1.05 5.95
C PHE A 788 -11.63 -1.71 6.58
N ASN A 789 -10.46 -1.65 5.96
CA ASN A 789 -9.25 -2.35 6.45
C ASN A 789 -8.62 -1.71 7.69
N SER A 790 -9.05 -0.51 8.11
CA SER A 790 -8.52 0.21 9.27
C SER A 790 -8.50 -0.61 10.57
N ILE A 791 -9.36 -1.64 10.71
CA ILE A 791 -9.30 -2.60 11.82
C ILE A 791 -7.97 -3.38 11.89
N GLY A 792 -7.27 -3.54 10.77
CA GLY A 792 -5.95 -4.19 10.73
C GLY A 792 -4.92 -3.46 11.58
N ALA A 793 -4.93 -2.12 11.59
CA ALA A 793 -4.06 -1.34 12.48
C ALA A 793 -4.41 -1.57 13.95
N TRP A 794 -5.69 -1.83 14.26
CA TRP A 794 -6.11 -2.18 15.61
C TRP A 794 -5.55 -3.53 16.08
N PHE A 795 -5.35 -4.51 15.18
CA PHE A 795 -4.69 -5.78 15.49
C PHE A 795 -3.25 -5.56 15.97
N TYR A 796 -2.49 -4.71 15.29
CA TYR A 796 -1.12 -4.41 15.68
C TYR A 796 -1.08 -3.53 16.94
N ARG A 797 -1.78 -2.39 16.96
CA ARG A 797 -1.67 -1.39 18.04
C ARG A 797 -2.29 -1.81 19.37
N TYR A 798 -3.37 -2.59 19.37
CA TYR A 798 -4.13 -2.87 20.60
C TYR A 798 -4.19 -4.35 20.96
N LEU A 799 -4.34 -5.26 20.00
CA LEU A 799 -4.32 -6.70 20.31
C LEU A 799 -2.89 -7.18 20.58
N ALA A 800 -1.98 -6.95 19.64
CA ALA A 800 -0.56 -7.23 19.84
C ALA A 800 0.12 -6.16 20.71
N GLY A 801 -0.33 -4.91 20.61
CA GLY A 801 0.18 -3.80 21.41
C GLY A 801 1.37 -3.04 20.82
N ILE A 802 1.69 -3.21 19.53
CA ILE A 802 2.85 -2.57 18.88
C ILE A 802 2.49 -1.15 18.44
N GLU A 803 2.94 -0.15 19.18
CA GLU A 803 2.83 1.27 18.84
C GLU A 803 4.22 1.85 18.54
N LEU A 804 4.45 2.26 17.29
CA LEU A 804 5.80 2.57 16.80
C LEU A 804 6.34 3.94 17.22
N ASN A 805 5.49 4.93 17.51
CA ASN A 805 5.90 6.25 18.03
C ASN A 805 7.08 6.90 17.26
N ALA A 806 7.05 6.91 15.92
CA ALA A 806 8.14 7.43 15.09
C ALA A 806 9.51 6.77 15.36
N LEU A 807 9.49 5.51 15.83
CA LEU A 807 10.66 4.68 16.12
C LEU A 807 11.62 5.29 17.17
N ASN A 808 11.13 6.20 18.00
CA ASN A 808 11.88 6.81 19.11
C ASN A 808 11.99 5.83 20.28
N THR A 809 10.99 5.85 21.16
CA THR A 809 10.74 4.79 22.15
C THR A 809 9.39 4.20 21.80
N ILE A 810 9.38 2.95 21.35
CA ILE A 810 8.13 2.29 20.98
C ILE A 810 7.36 1.92 22.24
N THR A 811 6.07 1.72 22.12
CA THR A 811 5.24 1.18 23.19
C THR A 811 4.80 -0.23 22.81
N ILE A 812 4.95 -1.16 23.75
CA ILE A 812 4.37 -2.51 23.68
C ILE A 812 3.27 -2.59 24.73
N HIS A 813 2.01 -2.40 24.35
CA HIS A 813 0.85 -2.42 25.26
C HIS A 813 -0.28 -3.30 24.72
N PRO A 814 -0.18 -4.63 24.87
CA PRO A 814 -1.31 -5.52 24.61
C PRO A 814 -2.46 -5.14 25.53
N ARG A 815 -3.60 -4.72 24.97
CA ARG A 815 -4.80 -4.42 25.76
C ARG A 815 -5.44 -5.72 26.19
N MET A 816 -5.66 -5.86 27.49
CA MET A 816 -6.22 -7.08 28.05
C MET A 816 -7.73 -6.99 28.22
N PHE A 817 -8.38 -8.15 28.17
CA PHE A 817 -9.82 -8.32 28.31
C PHE A 817 -10.13 -9.33 29.43
N TYR A 818 -11.27 -9.13 30.10
CA TYR A 818 -11.61 -9.89 31.31
C TYR A 818 -12.32 -11.22 30.99
N THR A 819 -12.85 -11.37 29.79
CA THR A 819 -13.55 -12.59 29.36
C THR A 819 -12.54 -13.62 28.85
N ALA A 820 -12.15 -14.58 29.69
CA ALA A 820 -11.01 -15.46 29.45
C ALA A 820 -11.11 -16.38 28.20
N ASP A 821 -12.32 -16.62 27.68
CA ASP A 821 -12.56 -17.58 26.60
C ASP A 821 -12.59 -16.96 25.19
N LEU A 822 -12.39 -15.64 25.05
CA LEU A 822 -12.48 -14.98 23.74
C LEU A 822 -11.24 -15.20 22.87
N LEU A 823 -10.06 -15.19 23.50
CA LEU A 823 -8.75 -15.21 22.84
C LEU A 823 -7.71 -15.63 23.88
N ASN A 824 -6.79 -16.52 23.52
CA ASN A 824 -5.74 -16.98 24.46
C ASN A 824 -4.31 -16.82 23.90
N TYR A 825 -4.19 -16.49 22.62
CA TYR A 825 -2.91 -16.36 21.92
C TYR A 825 -2.97 -15.26 20.87
N ILE A 826 -1.91 -14.45 20.83
CA ILE A 826 -1.57 -13.55 19.72
C ILE A 826 -0.08 -13.64 19.47
N GLU A 827 0.29 -13.57 18.20
CA GLU A 827 1.64 -13.29 17.74
C GLU A 827 1.57 -12.25 16.62
N ALA A 828 2.38 -11.22 16.73
CA ALA A 828 2.56 -10.25 15.67
C ALA A 828 4.03 -9.83 15.56
N GLU A 829 4.44 -9.51 14.35
CA GLU A 829 5.73 -8.86 14.08
C GLU A 829 5.59 -7.80 13.01
N VAL A 830 6.47 -6.81 13.07
CA VAL A 830 6.65 -5.79 12.04
C VAL A 830 8.14 -5.52 11.83
N VAL A 831 8.59 -5.56 10.58
CA VAL A 831 9.94 -5.21 10.17
C VAL A 831 10.00 -3.70 9.92
N THR A 832 10.73 -2.98 10.75
CA THR A 832 10.93 -1.53 10.64
C THR A 832 12.27 -1.21 9.99
N ILE A 833 12.53 0.07 9.69
CA ILE A 833 13.86 0.52 9.22
C ILE A 833 14.99 0.24 10.21
N LYS A 834 14.67 0.06 11.50
CA LYS A 834 15.64 -0.28 12.55
C LYS A 834 15.78 -1.79 12.79
N GLY A 835 14.92 -2.60 12.18
CA GLY A 835 14.86 -4.04 12.37
C GLY A 835 13.48 -4.50 12.87
N LYS A 836 13.40 -5.79 13.20
CA LYS A 836 12.15 -6.46 13.53
C LYS A 836 11.71 -6.21 14.98
N VAL A 837 10.46 -5.80 15.16
CA VAL A 837 9.73 -5.81 16.43
C VAL A 837 8.81 -7.03 16.43
N ARG A 838 8.88 -7.89 17.46
CA ARG A 838 7.97 -9.04 17.63
C ARG A 838 7.30 -8.97 18.99
N VAL A 839 6.01 -9.27 19.03
CA VAL A 839 5.23 -9.46 20.25
C VAL A 839 4.46 -10.76 20.16
N GLN A 840 4.54 -11.58 21.20
CA GLN A 840 3.74 -12.78 21.35
C GLN A 840 3.24 -12.82 22.79
N TRP A 841 1.95 -13.02 22.98
CA TRP A 841 1.41 -13.26 24.32
C TRP A 841 0.50 -14.46 24.36
N THR A 842 0.50 -15.14 25.51
CA THR A 842 -0.36 -16.29 25.79
C THR A 842 -0.95 -16.16 27.18
N ARG A 843 -2.27 -16.26 27.28
CA ARG A 843 -2.96 -16.33 28.57
C ARG A 843 -2.82 -17.75 29.13
N ILE A 844 -2.18 -17.90 30.28
CA ILE A 844 -1.96 -19.21 30.91
C ILE A 844 -3.13 -19.56 31.85
N SER A 845 -3.68 -18.57 32.54
CA SER A 845 -4.81 -18.71 33.44
C SER A 845 -5.67 -17.44 33.46
N VAL A 846 -6.72 -17.44 34.28
CA VAL A 846 -7.58 -16.27 34.47
C VAL A 846 -6.81 -15.05 34.99
N ASP A 847 -5.69 -15.28 35.68
CA ASP A 847 -4.90 -14.31 36.44
C ASP A 847 -3.40 -14.32 36.05
N SER A 848 -3.01 -14.98 34.96
CA SER A 848 -1.62 -14.93 34.48
C SER A 848 -1.45 -15.03 32.96
N MET A 849 -0.37 -14.40 32.46
CA MET A 849 0.04 -14.43 31.06
C MET A 849 1.55 -14.50 30.90
N VAL A 850 1.98 -15.01 29.74
CA VAL A 850 3.35 -14.83 29.21
C VAL A 850 3.31 -13.81 28.08
N LEU A 851 4.29 -12.93 28.04
CA LEU A 851 4.55 -11.95 26.98
C LEU A 851 6.02 -12.06 26.55
N SER A 852 6.25 -12.49 25.32
CA SER A 852 7.55 -12.47 24.65
C SER A 852 7.64 -11.24 23.76
N VAL A 853 8.71 -10.45 23.91
CA VAL A 853 8.97 -9.27 23.08
C VAL A 853 10.38 -9.33 22.50
N ALA A 854 10.53 -8.96 21.23
CA ALA A 854 11.83 -8.75 20.59
C ALA A 854 11.91 -7.31 20.10
N ILE A 855 12.90 -6.58 20.62
CA ILE A 855 13.14 -5.16 20.30
C ILE A 855 14.45 -5.08 19.50
N PRO A 856 14.45 -4.46 18.31
CA PRO A 856 15.65 -4.40 17.48
C PRO A 856 16.73 -3.53 18.11
N ASN A 857 17.97 -3.76 17.71
CA ASN A 857 19.12 -2.97 18.16
C ASN A 857 18.93 -1.47 17.87
N ASN A 858 19.47 -0.62 18.74
CA ASN A 858 19.32 0.84 18.67
C ASN A 858 17.87 1.37 18.85
N MET A 859 17.01 0.58 19.48
CA MET A 859 15.64 0.94 19.85
C MET A 859 15.37 0.61 21.33
N ASN A 860 14.46 1.37 21.94
CA ASN A 860 13.96 1.13 23.29
C ASN A 860 12.44 0.96 23.25
N ALA A 861 11.89 0.27 24.24
CA ALA A 861 10.45 0.08 24.38
C ALA A 861 9.96 0.31 25.82
N ASN A 862 8.75 0.86 25.95
CA ASN A 862 7.96 0.79 27.18
C ASN A 862 6.99 -0.38 27.04
N VAL A 863 7.13 -1.42 27.86
CA VAL A 863 6.27 -2.60 27.88
C VAL A 863 5.23 -2.43 28.98
N LEU A 864 3.95 -2.47 28.65
CA LEU A 864 2.84 -2.29 29.58
C LEU A 864 2.03 -3.58 29.74
N PHE A 865 1.61 -3.83 30.99
CA PHE A 865 0.83 -4.99 31.37
C PHE A 865 -0.44 -4.55 32.10
N ASP A 866 -1.60 -4.68 31.45
CA ASP A 866 -2.89 -4.45 32.10
C ASP A 866 -3.31 -5.66 32.94
N PRO A 867 -3.96 -5.47 34.10
CA PRO A 867 -4.49 -6.58 34.89
C PRO A 867 -5.49 -7.44 34.13
N LEU A 868 -5.30 -8.76 34.20
CA LEU A 868 -6.23 -9.75 33.65
C LEU A 868 -7.55 -9.89 34.43
N ILE A 869 -7.62 -9.29 35.61
CA ILE A 869 -8.78 -9.27 36.49
C ILE A 869 -9.13 -7.81 36.84
N LYS A 870 -10.43 -7.50 36.94
CA LYS A 870 -10.89 -6.13 37.20
C LYS A 870 -10.36 -5.63 38.54
N LYS A 871 -9.66 -4.49 38.53
CA LYS A 871 -8.99 -3.90 39.71
C LYS A 871 -7.92 -4.82 40.33
N GLY A 872 -7.39 -5.77 39.56
CA GLY A 872 -6.30 -6.63 39.99
C GLY A 872 -5.02 -5.86 40.19
N GLN A 873 -4.18 -6.35 41.10
CA GLN A 873 -2.83 -5.84 41.29
C GLN A 873 -1.82 -6.91 40.91
N CYS A 874 -0.67 -6.50 40.38
CA CYS A 874 0.36 -7.48 40.06
C CYS A 874 0.96 -8.06 41.35
N LEU A 875 0.89 -9.38 41.49
CA LEU A 875 1.50 -10.12 42.59
C LEU A 875 3.00 -10.36 42.32
N LYS A 876 3.33 -10.77 41.09
CA LYS A 876 4.68 -11.15 40.69
C LYS A 876 4.86 -10.98 39.19
N LEU A 877 6.03 -10.46 38.80
CA LEU A 877 6.50 -10.41 37.42
C LEU A 877 7.80 -11.20 37.31
N MET A 878 7.87 -12.12 36.36
CA MET A 878 9.07 -12.89 36.04
C MET A 878 9.66 -12.42 34.72
N CYS A 879 10.98 -12.52 34.56
CA CYS A 879 11.68 -12.30 33.30
C CYS A 879 12.62 -13.49 33.06
N ASP A 880 12.50 -14.14 31.90
CA ASP A 880 13.32 -15.30 31.48
C ASP A 880 13.33 -16.45 32.51
N GLY A 881 12.19 -16.65 33.19
CA GLY A 881 12.02 -17.69 34.20
C GLY A 881 12.47 -17.31 35.62
N GLU A 882 13.09 -16.15 35.81
CA GLU A 882 13.49 -15.66 37.13
C GLU A 882 12.51 -14.62 37.68
N ILE A 883 12.41 -14.52 39.01
CA ILE A 883 11.56 -13.51 39.65
C ILE A 883 12.22 -12.15 39.46
N PHE A 884 11.63 -11.34 38.60
CA PHE A 884 12.09 -9.99 38.32
C PHE A 884 11.54 -8.99 39.34
N SER A 885 10.26 -9.10 39.67
CA SER A 885 9.59 -8.24 40.66
C SER A 885 8.48 -8.97 41.44
N MET A 886 8.27 -8.58 42.70
CA MET A 886 7.24 -9.16 43.57
C MET A 886 6.64 -8.11 44.51
N ARG A 887 5.33 -8.21 44.74
CA ARG A 887 4.60 -7.36 45.69
C ARG A 887 4.93 -7.73 47.12
N GLN A 888 5.30 -6.74 47.94
CA GLN A 888 5.59 -6.93 49.36
C GLN A 888 4.37 -6.68 50.24
N TYR A 889 4.05 -7.64 51.10
CA TYR A 889 2.91 -7.57 52.03
C TYR A 889 2.93 -6.37 52.99
N GLN A 890 4.11 -5.85 53.35
CA GLN A 890 4.22 -4.82 54.40
C GLN A 890 3.79 -3.43 53.92
N ASN A 891 4.01 -3.12 52.63
CA ASN A 891 3.81 -1.77 52.08
C ASN A 891 2.89 -1.77 50.85
N ASP A 892 2.42 -2.93 50.39
CA ASP A 892 1.58 -3.10 49.19
C ASP A 892 2.19 -2.48 47.91
N GLU A 893 3.50 -2.64 47.75
CA GLU A 893 4.26 -2.12 46.62
C GLU A 893 4.98 -3.24 45.87
N LEU A 894 5.03 -3.11 44.54
CA LEU A 894 5.80 -3.96 43.65
C LEU A 894 7.28 -3.55 43.70
N ARG A 895 8.18 -4.46 44.12
CA ARG A 895 9.62 -4.18 44.23
C ARG A 895 10.45 -5.04 43.29
N LEU A 896 11.51 -4.48 42.73
CA LEU A 896 12.51 -5.22 41.97
C LEU A 896 13.26 -6.19 42.89
N ILE A 897 13.40 -7.43 42.43
CA ILE A 897 14.09 -8.51 43.15
C ILE A 897 15.42 -8.83 42.48
N THR A 898 15.46 -8.79 41.15
CA THR A 898 16.61 -9.19 40.33
C THR A 898 16.91 -8.10 39.31
N ASP A 899 18.19 -7.81 39.09
CA ASP A 899 18.64 -6.93 38.02
C ASP A 899 18.70 -7.70 36.71
N VAL A 900 18.02 -7.20 35.67
CA VAL A 900 17.94 -7.83 34.36
C VAL A 900 18.56 -6.90 33.34
N ARG A 901 19.64 -7.35 32.69
CA ARG A 901 20.33 -6.57 31.64
C ARG A 901 19.32 -6.08 30.60
N GLY A 902 19.37 -4.78 30.31
CA GLY A 902 18.48 -4.14 29.33
C GLY A 902 17.17 -3.62 29.91
N VAL A 903 16.81 -3.99 31.14
CA VAL A 903 15.67 -3.40 31.86
C VAL A 903 16.16 -2.22 32.70
N SER A 904 15.41 -1.12 32.73
CA SER A 904 15.88 0.14 33.35
C SER A 904 14.91 0.79 34.31
N ASP A 905 13.61 0.49 34.20
CA ASP A 905 12.58 1.08 35.07
C ASP A 905 11.38 0.14 35.19
N LEU A 906 10.72 0.17 36.35
CA LEU A 906 9.48 -0.55 36.64
C LEU A 906 8.57 0.34 37.49
N THR A 907 7.40 0.65 36.98
CA THR A 907 6.38 1.46 37.67
C THR A 907 5.02 0.78 37.63
N GLU A 908 4.21 0.98 38.67
CA GLU A 908 2.82 0.54 38.69
C GLU A 908 1.89 1.75 38.83
N ASN A 909 0.84 1.80 38.00
CA ASN A 909 -0.25 2.72 38.20
C ASN A 909 -1.22 2.15 39.24
N HIS A 910 -1.21 2.69 40.47
CA HIS A 910 -2.06 2.20 41.56
C HIS A 910 -3.57 2.34 41.33
N ILE A 911 -4.00 3.15 40.36
CA ILE A 911 -5.43 3.29 40.01
C ILE A 911 -5.85 2.18 39.05
N THR A 912 -5.05 1.90 38.02
CA THR A 912 -5.41 0.92 36.98
C THR A 912 -4.85 -0.48 37.24
N GLY A 913 -3.83 -0.60 38.09
CA GLY A 913 -3.02 -1.82 38.27
C GLY A 913 -2.05 -2.10 37.12
N THR A 914 -1.94 -1.19 36.14
CA THR A 914 -1.07 -1.37 34.96
C THR A 914 0.40 -1.25 35.37
N ILE A 915 1.21 -2.23 34.98
CA ILE A 915 2.68 -2.18 35.15
C ILE A 915 3.31 -1.62 33.88
N SER A 916 4.33 -0.79 34.02
CA SER A 916 5.20 -0.37 32.92
C SER A 916 6.63 -0.79 33.21
N VAL A 917 7.28 -1.41 32.22
CA VAL A 917 8.68 -1.84 32.26
C VAL A 917 9.42 -1.21 31.08
N ARG A 918 10.49 -0.46 31.35
CA ARG A 918 11.31 0.11 30.28
C ARG A 918 12.44 -0.84 29.91
N VAL A 919 12.45 -1.28 28.65
CA VAL A 919 13.46 -2.20 28.10
C VAL A 919 14.24 -1.56 26.96
N LYS A 920 15.51 -1.93 26.83
CA LYS A 920 16.35 -1.64 25.66
C LYS A 920 16.22 -2.77 24.62
N SER A 921 16.99 -2.71 23.54
CA SER A 921 17.02 -3.78 22.53
C SER A 921 17.30 -5.17 23.11
N GLY A 922 16.82 -6.20 22.41
CA GLY A 922 16.96 -7.60 22.78
C GLY A 922 15.62 -8.33 22.88
N GLU A 923 15.68 -9.61 23.20
CA GLU A 923 14.50 -10.46 23.42
C GLU A 923 14.25 -10.63 24.92
N TYR A 924 12.99 -10.57 25.35
CA TYR A 924 12.57 -10.71 26.74
C TYR A 924 11.32 -11.59 26.82
N MET A 925 11.28 -12.50 27.80
CA MET A 925 10.07 -13.27 28.12
C MET A 925 9.57 -12.93 29.51
N PHE A 926 8.47 -12.19 29.57
CA PHE A 926 7.82 -11.80 30.83
C PHE A 926 6.68 -12.74 31.19
N THR A 927 6.56 -13.09 32.48
CA THR A 927 5.38 -13.78 33.02
C THR A 927 4.78 -12.97 34.14
N ALA A 928 3.55 -12.49 33.96
CA ALA A 928 2.86 -11.65 34.93
C ALA A 928 1.73 -12.43 35.63
N TYR A 929 1.63 -12.24 36.95
CA TYR A 929 0.60 -12.82 37.81
C TYR A 929 -0.15 -11.70 38.54
N TRP A 930 -1.48 -11.77 38.58
CA TRP A 930 -2.33 -10.81 39.29
C TRP A 930 -3.14 -11.49 40.40
N GLN A 931 -3.62 -10.70 41.37
CA GLN A 931 -4.53 -11.13 42.44
C GLN A 931 -5.64 -10.11 42.71
#